data_AF-A0A5J4NYR3-F1
#
_entry.id   AF-A0A5J4NYR3-F1
#
_cell.length_a   1.000
_cell.length_b   1.000
_cell.length_c   1.000
_cell.angle_alpha   90.00
_cell.angle_beta   90.00
_cell.angle_gamma   90.00
#
_symmetry.space_group_name_H-M   'P 1'
#
loop_
_entity.id
_entity.type
_entity.pdbx_description
1 polymer ?
#
loop_
_entity_poly.entity_id
_entity_poly.type
_entity_poly.pdbx_seq_one_letter_code
_entity_poly.pdbx_strand_id
1 'polypeptide(L)'
;MGVTLIRKLVGLDELYLFRATKRSARGNSHRTFRCSRSPSVKWLEKQVPLKRTKRNISPSFNWNDPHYQDMWYITRGSRNEGYDMNVLEAWQLGYTGKGVVVSIMDDGLDYNHTDLRRNYDPMASYDFNDEDADPMPNLLASDNKHGTRCAGEIAAVGNNSVCMVGIAHNARIGGIRMLDGFISDRLELETLTFRNDYIDIYSGSWGPEDTGRLYEGPGALAQSAFQKAVALGRNGFGNIFVWASGNGGTQGDSCACDGYASCPYTLSVNGVGEHNSRPWYLEQCSSTLVTTYSSGSLSEKMIMTLDPNHQCTSKHTGTSASAPMAAGIIALLLEANPRLSWRDVQYLTLLTANPRPFVDGNFTTNAVGRAYSQLYGYGLMDAGKLVRLGELWRGLPEHHLCTSRVGDVKVKLVGSFNHTFALNFSGCLPLPREDGISYAAYRQNLTEVGHPVRYLEHVQLYADIAYQRRGLLQITLVSPSGTETVLQPPRVNDEHSGNIGLLRWPLTTVQLWGESPLGIWHVRLDNRVGYNMTPSWQKPSLDQIRGFWSNVWLVAYGTDEFPIRLRPPNPSRPPPQAWFAQFSKYVVDDSKWYEVYSVGALDPAQINVSEAVDILPHRVGCAWLLAHEVQHRTVHFESPSLLIRLTGISRIATELESNRVAYEAVTWVNYLILDPAM
;
A
#
# COMPACT_ATOMS: atom_id res chain seq x y z
N MET A 1 35.14 -61.28 -17.60
CA MET A 1 35.91 -60.13 -17.07
C MET A 1 35.71 -59.84 -15.58
N GLY A 2 34.85 -60.55 -14.84
CA GLY A 2 34.70 -60.33 -13.39
C GLY A 2 34.08 -58.97 -13.03
N VAL A 3 33.38 -58.37 -14.00
CA VAL A 3 32.62 -57.13 -13.86
C VAL A 3 31.23 -57.34 -14.45
N THR A 4 30.22 -56.66 -13.92
CA THR A 4 28.85 -56.62 -14.41
C THR A 4 28.54 -55.22 -14.91
N LEU A 5 27.88 -55.11 -16.07
CA LEU A 5 27.38 -53.84 -16.56
C LEU A 5 26.30 -53.34 -15.60
N ILE A 6 26.42 -52.10 -15.13
CA ILE A 6 25.38 -51.43 -14.34
C ILE A 6 24.43 -50.71 -15.30
N ARG A 7 24.98 -49.83 -16.14
CA ARG A 7 24.23 -49.02 -17.10
C ARG A 7 25.17 -48.32 -18.07
N LYS A 8 24.60 -47.82 -19.18
CA LYS A 8 25.20 -46.76 -20.00
C LYS A 8 25.20 -45.44 -19.22
N LEU A 9 26.22 -44.61 -19.35
CA LEU A 9 26.24 -43.29 -18.74
C LEU A 9 25.29 -42.36 -19.51
N VAL A 10 24.43 -41.66 -18.78
CA VAL A 10 23.43 -40.76 -19.36
C VAL A 10 24.15 -39.61 -20.08
N GLY A 11 23.74 -39.34 -21.33
CA GLY A 11 24.27 -38.25 -22.15
C GLY A 11 25.56 -38.56 -22.91
N LEU A 12 26.12 -39.77 -22.80
CA LEU A 12 27.35 -40.14 -23.51
C LEU A 12 27.22 -41.54 -24.12
N ASP A 13 27.20 -41.60 -25.46
CA ASP A 13 26.78 -42.80 -26.17
C ASP A 13 27.78 -43.96 -26.23
N GLU A 14 29.04 -43.72 -25.85
CA GLU A 14 30.09 -44.73 -25.86
C GLU A 14 30.61 -45.09 -24.46
N LEU A 15 29.96 -44.60 -23.39
CA LEU A 15 30.44 -44.81 -22.02
C LEU A 15 29.52 -45.70 -21.19
N TYR A 16 30.14 -46.64 -20.49
CA TYR A 16 29.46 -47.71 -19.75
C TYR A 16 30.03 -47.82 -18.34
N LEU A 17 29.14 -47.93 -17.36
CA LEU A 17 29.49 -48.08 -15.96
C LEU A 17 29.43 -49.56 -15.56
N PHE A 18 30.55 -50.09 -15.07
CA PHE A 18 30.65 -51.49 -14.64
C PHE A 18 30.93 -51.61 -13.13
N ARG A 19 30.43 -52.67 -12.51
CA ARG A 19 30.69 -53.04 -11.11
C ARG A 19 31.51 -54.31 -11.03
N ALA A 20 32.51 -54.39 -10.15
CA ALA A 20 33.21 -55.64 -9.90
C ALA A 20 32.32 -56.66 -9.16
N THR A 21 32.37 -57.93 -9.56
CA THR A 21 31.52 -59.00 -8.99
C THR A 21 31.90 -59.45 -7.58
N LYS A 22 33.08 -59.08 -7.05
CA LYS A 22 33.51 -59.40 -5.66
C LYS A 22 34.25 -58.20 -5.06
N ARG A 23 34.03 -57.91 -3.77
CA ARG A 23 34.71 -56.82 -3.02
C ARG A 23 36.11 -57.26 -2.56
N SER A 24 37.07 -57.36 -3.49
CA SER A 24 38.49 -57.59 -3.16
C SER A 24 39.38 -56.56 -3.87
N ALA A 25 40.18 -55.81 -3.10
CA ALA A 25 41.05 -54.76 -3.64
C ALA A 25 42.15 -55.31 -4.56
N ARG A 26 42.81 -56.42 -4.17
CA ARG A 26 43.79 -57.14 -5.01
C ARG A 26 43.16 -57.80 -6.24
N GLY A 27 41.92 -58.29 -6.12
CA GLY A 27 41.18 -58.86 -7.25
C GLY A 27 40.75 -57.82 -8.28
N ASN A 28 40.51 -56.58 -7.84
CA ASN A 28 40.04 -55.50 -8.71
C ASN A 28 41.14 -54.90 -9.59
N SER A 29 42.39 -54.77 -9.11
CA SER A 29 43.51 -54.27 -9.92
C SER A 29 43.81 -55.20 -11.12
N HIS A 30 43.85 -56.51 -10.89
CA HIS A 30 44.01 -57.50 -11.97
C HIS A 30 42.86 -57.49 -12.98
N ARG A 31 41.63 -57.17 -12.56
CA ARG A 31 40.46 -57.07 -13.44
C ARG A 31 40.51 -55.82 -14.30
N THR A 32 40.82 -54.67 -13.71
CA THR A 32 41.03 -53.40 -14.42
C THR A 32 42.09 -53.57 -15.52
N PHE A 33 43.21 -54.22 -15.20
CA PHE A 33 44.28 -54.51 -16.16
C PHE A 33 43.87 -55.45 -17.30
N ARG A 34 42.98 -56.42 -17.04
CA ARG A 34 42.46 -57.31 -18.09
C ARG A 34 41.46 -56.58 -19.00
N CYS A 35 40.59 -55.75 -18.44
CA CYS A 35 39.62 -54.97 -19.22
C CYS A 35 40.33 -53.96 -20.13
N SER A 36 41.41 -53.32 -19.67
CA SER A 36 42.17 -52.36 -20.48
C SER A 36 42.96 -52.97 -21.63
N ARG A 37 43.14 -54.30 -21.66
CA ARG A 37 43.78 -55.03 -22.76
C ARG A 37 42.82 -55.53 -23.83
N SER A 38 41.51 -55.35 -23.63
CA SER A 38 40.52 -55.70 -24.65
C SER A 38 40.59 -54.69 -25.80
N PRO A 39 40.70 -55.12 -27.07
CA PRO A 39 40.78 -54.21 -28.21
C PRO A 39 39.53 -53.33 -28.38
N SER A 40 38.40 -53.71 -27.78
CA SER A 40 37.16 -52.93 -27.79
C SER A 40 37.10 -51.84 -26.70
N VAL A 41 38.07 -51.78 -25.78
CA VAL A 41 38.10 -50.81 -24.68
C VAL A 41 39.15 -49.75 -24.97
N LYS A 42 38.71 -48.59 -25.49
CA LYS A 42 39.60 -47.46 -25.80
C LYS A 42 40.26 -46.87 -24.54
N TRP A 43 39.50 -46.81 -23.45
CA TRP A 43 39.94 -46.25 -22.18
C TRP A 43 39.10 -46.81 -21.03
N LEU A 44 39.69 -46.86 -19.84
CA LEU A 44 39.07 -47.39 -18.63
C LEU A 44 39.54 -46.58 -17.42
N GLU A 45 38.59 -46.05 -16.65
CA GLU A 45 38.88 -45.35 -15.40
C GLU A 45 38.11 -45.93 -14.22
N LYS A 46 38.84 -46.18 -13.14
CA LYS A 46 38.25 -46.61 -11.88
C LYS A 46 37.58 -45.41 -11.22
N GLN A 47 36.26 -45.50 -11.01
CA GLN A 47 35.53 -44.49 -10.26
C GLN A 47 35.95 -44.50 -8.79
N VAL A 48 36.47 -43.35 -8.32
CA VAL A 48 36.84 -43.09 -6.93
C VAL A 48 35.81 -42.11 -6.35
N PRO A 49 35.30 -42.33 -5.12
CA PRO A 49 34.47 -41.34 -4.46
C PRO A 49 35.21 -40.00 -4.38
N LEU A 50 34.66 -38.97 -5.01
CA LEU A 50 35.20 -37.62 -4.93
C LEU A 50 34.61 -36.94 -3.71
N LYS A 51 35.47 -36.38 -2.84
CA LYS A 51 35.03 -35.52 -1.74
C LYS A 51 34.66 -34.17 -2.34
N ARG A 52 33.36 -33.86 -2.37
CA ARG A 52 32.82 -32.58 -2.83
C ARG A 52 32.08 -31.92 -1.68
N THR A 53 32.42 -30.67 -1.39
CA THR A 53 31.66 -29.81 -0.47
C THR A 53 30.70 -28.95 -1.29
N LYS A 54 29.49 -28.72 -0.75
CA LYS A 54 28.59 -27.71 -1.32
C LYS A 54 29.27 -26.36 -1.14
N ARG A 55 29.47 -25.61 -2.21
CA ARG A 55 29.92 -24.21 -2.13
C ARG A 55 28.78 -23.42 -1.49
N ASN A 56 28.82 -23.23 -0.17
CA ASN A 56 27.94 -22.28 0.50
C ASN A 56 28.52 -20.89 0.27
N ILE A 57 27.98 -20.18 -0.73
CA ILE A 57 28.04 -18.72 -0.76
C ILE A 57 26.78 -18.29 -0.01
N SER A 58 26.84 -18.24 1.32
CA SER A 58 26.01 -17.24 2.01
C SER A 58 26.81 -15.96 1.86
N PRO A 59 26.33 -14.95 1.10
CA PRO A 59 26.94 -13.64 1.16
C PRO A 59 26.82 -13.17 2.61
N SER A 60 27.93 -13.18 3.35
CA SER A 60 28.01 -12.34 4.54
C SER A 60 28.13 -10.92 4.01
N PHE A 61 27.04 -10.15 4.09
CA PHE A 61 27.09 -8.72 3.83
C PHE A 61 27.94 -8.07 4.93
N ASN A 62 29.23 -7.91 4.64
CA ASN A 62 30.15 -7.19 5.51
C ASN A 62 30.24 -5.76 5.01
N TRP A 63 29.20 -4.98 5.30
CA TRP A 63 29.16 -3.55 5.04
C TRP A 63 30.27 -2.86 5.85
N ASN A 64 31.07 -2.03 5.19
CA ASN A 64 32.11 -1.23 5.85
C ASN A 64 31.58 0.12 6.36
N ASP A 65 30.28 0.35 6.19
CA ASP A 65 29.56 1.57 6.57
C ASP A 65 29.47 1.64 8.12
N PRO A 66 29.97 2.73 8.75
CA PRO A 66 30.19 2.77 10.20
C PRO A 66 28.95 2.49 11.06
N HIS A 67 27.78 2.92 10.61
CA HIS A 67 26.51 2.80 11.33
C HIS A 67 25.65 1.63 10.88
N TYR A 68 26.14 0.73 10.02
CA TYR A 68 25.38 -0.47 9.63
C TYR A 68 24.95 -1.30 10.86
N GLN A 69 25.81 -1.38 11.89
CA GLN A 69 25.49 -2.14 13.09
C GLN A 69 24.39 -1.50 13.95
N ASP A 70 24.13 -0.20 13.77
CA ASP A 70 23.10 0.58 14.48
C ASP A 70 21.72 0.45 13.82
N MET A 71 21.64 -0.07 12.59
CA MET A 71 20.41 -0.31 11.81
C MET A 71 19.63 -1.52 12.32
N TRP A 72 19.20 -1.48 13.59
CA TRP A 72 18.54 -2.57 14.29
C TRP A 72 17.31 -3.13 13.56
N TYR A 73 16.60 -2.28 12.81
CA TYR A 73 15.40 -2.61 12.03
C TYR A 73 15.68 -3.49 10.80
N ILE A 74 16.95 -3.66 10.42
CA ILE A 74 17.42 -4.58 9.38
C ILE A 74 18.25 -5.72 9.95
N THR A 75 19.02 -5.52 11.02
CA THR A 75 20.04 -6.50 11.44
C THR A 75 19.59 -7.57 12.43
N ARG A 76 18.49 -7.35 13.17
CA ARG A 76 18.11 -8.19 14.32
C ARG A 76 17.89 -9.67 14.01
N GLY A 77 17.17 -9.97 12.94
CA GLY A 77 16.87 -11.34 12.52
C GLY A 77 18.15 -12.08 12.16
N SER A 78 19.07 -11.43 11.44
CA SER A 78 20.38 -12.03 11.11
C SER A 78 21.26 -12.32 12.34
N ARG A 79 21.03 -11.62 13.46
CA ARG A 79 21.74 -11.81 14.73
C ARG A 79 20.99 -12.73 15.72
N ASN A 80 19.82 -13.25 15.32
CA ASN A 80 18.89 -13.97 16.22
C ASN A 80 18.46 -13.13 17.44
N GLU A 81 18.36 -11.81 17.27
CA GLU A 81 17.98 -10.83 18.31
C GLU A 81 16.49 -10.44 18.26
N GLY A 82 15.71 -11.03 17.35
CA GLY A 82 14.28 -10.77 17.22
C GLY A 82 13.82 -10.73 15.77
N TYR A 83 12.66 -10.13 15.54
CA TYR A 83 12.16 -9.85 14.20
C TYR A 83 12.87 -8.64 13.58
N ASP A 84 13.03 -8.67 12.28
CA ASP A 84 13.39 -7.54 11.41
C ASP A 84 12.50 -7.59 10.15
N MET A 85 12.74 -6.70 9.19
CA MET A 85 12.00 -6.66 7.91
C MET A 85 12.59 -7.59 6.84
N ASN A 86 13.51 -8.49 7.21
CA ASN A 86 14.12 -9.51 6.35
C ASN A 86 14.74 -8.96 5.05
N VAL A 87 15.29 -7.74 5.11
CA VAL A 87 15.96 -7.06 3.98
C VAL A 87 17.20 -7.82 3.53
N LEU A 88 17.95 -8.42 4.47
CA LEU A 88 19.13 -9.22 4.13
C LEU A 88 18.80 -10.38 3.19
N GLU A 89 17.65 -11.05 3.34
CA GLU A 89 17.28 -12.13 2.43
C GLU A 89 17.07 -11.62 0.99
N ALA A 90 16.43 -10.45 0.83
CA ALA A 90 16.28 -9.83 -0.49
C ALA A 90 17.63 -9.48 -1.12
N TRP A 91 18.56 -8.92 -0.33
CA TRP A 91 19.94 -8.68 -0.78
C TRP A 91 20.67 -9.99 -1.14
N GLN A 92 20.52 -11.06 -0.35
CA GLN A 92 21.11 -12.37 -0.64
C GLN A 92 20.59 -12.98 -1.95
N LEU A 93 19.36 -12.63 -2.32
CA LEU A 93 18.76 -12.98 -3.62
C LEU A 93 19.25 -12.11 -4.77
N GLY A 94 20.04 -11.07 -4.48
CA GLY A 94 20.65 -10.16 -5.45
C GLY A 94 19.82 -8.92 -5.77
N TYR A 95 18.73 -8.67 -5.04
CA TYR A 95 17.90 -7.49 -5.22
C TYR A 95 18.42 -6.36 -4.34
N THR A 96 18.68 -5.20 -4.93
CA THR A 96 19.30 -4.02 -4.30
C THR A 96 18.60 -2.71 -4.67
N GLY A 97 17.48 -2.79 -5.41
CA GLY A 97 16.72 -1.66 -5.94
C GLY A 97 17.17 -1.23 -7.33
N LYS A 98 18.08 -1.96 -7.97
CA LYS A 98 18.74 -1.52 -9.19
C LYS A 98 17.74 -1.34 -10.33
N GLY A 99 17.80 -0.17 -10.97
CA GLY A 99 16.96 0.18 -12.12
C GLY A 99 15.59 0.75 -11.75
N VAL A 100 15.24 0.77 -10.46
CA VAL A 100 14.03 1.41 -9.95
C VAL A 100 14.32 2.87 -9.61
N VAL A 101 13.36 3.75 -9.89
CA VAL A 101 13.42 5.19 -9.60
C VAL A 101 12.45 5.53 -8.48
N VAL A 102 12.95 6.08 -7.39
CA VAL A 102 12.15 6.55 -6.25
C VAL A 102 12.28 8.05 -6.12
N SER A 103 11.20 8.76 -5.79
CA SER A 103 11.23 10.18 -5.47
C SER A 103 10.61 10.47 -4.12
N ILE A 104 11.28 11.30 -3.33
CA ILE A 104 10.80 11.81 -2.04
C ILE A 104 10.06 13.12 -2.28
N MET A 105 8.78 13.20 -1.93
CA MET A 105 7.96 14.42 -2.04
C MET A 105 7.95 15.13 -0.68
N ASP A 106 8.81 16.12 -0.48
CA ASP A 106 9.11 16.62 0.87
C ASP A 106 9.72 18.05 0.88
N ASP A 107 10.54 18.37 1.88
CA ASP A 107 11.21 19.67 2.11
C ASP A 107 12.50 19.89 1.29
N GLY A 108 12.86 18.92 0.45
CA GLY A 108 14.05 18.93 -0.41
C GLY A 108 14.97 17.74 -0.18
N LEU A 109 16.03 17.67 -0.98
CA LEU A 109 17.00 16.59 -0.98
C LEU A 109 18.43 17.13 -1.10
N ASP A 110 19.27 16.92 -0.08
CA ASP A 110 20.72 17.16 -0.18
C ASP A 110 21.34 16.09 -1.09
N TYR A 111 21.16 16.26 -2.40
CA TYR A 111 21.68 15.34 -3.40
C TYR A 111 23.20 15.33 -3.48
N ASN A 112 23.87 16.35 -2.93
CA ASN A 112 25.33 16.37 -2.85
C ASN A 112 25.86 15.57 -1.65
N HIS A 113 24.98 15.05 -0.79
CA HIS A 113 25.35 14.19 0.32
C HIS A 113 26.31 13.08 -0.14
N THR A 114 27.44 12.90 0.56
CA THR A 114 28.51 11.97 0.19
C THR A 114 28.01 10.54 -0.02
N ASP A 115 27.00 10.18 0.77
CA ASP A 115 26.33 8.89 0.77
C ASP A 115 25.10 8.78 -0.16
N LEU A 116 24.74 9.84 -0.89
CA LEU A 116 23.56 9.87 -1.76
C LEU A 116 23.88 10.21 -3.22
N ARG A 117 24.85 11.09 -3.45
CA ARG A 117 25.20 11.66 -4.77
C ARG A 117 25.41 10.67 -5.91
N ARG A 118 25.77 9.41 -5.62
CA ARG A 118 25.93 8.38 -6.65
C ARG A 118 24.61 7.79 -7.13
N ASN A 119 23.62 7.79 -6.26
CA ASN A 119 22.28 7.29 -6.53
C ASN A 119 21.30 8.41 -6.90
N TYR A 120 21.67 9.68 -6.66
CA TYR A 120 20.87 10.83 -7.03
C TYR A 120 20.49 10.83 -8.52
N ASP A 121 19.23 11.13 -8.80
CA ASP A 121 18.68 11.23 -10.14
C ASP A 121 18.01 12.59 -10.36
N PRO A 122 18.62 13.50 -11.14
CA PRO A 122 18.02 14.79 -11.44
C PRO A 122 16.76 14.68 -12.30
N MET A 123 16.55 13.57 -13.05
CA MET A 123 15.32 13.37 -13.81
C MET A 123 14.12 13.02 -12.93
N ALA A 124 14.38 12.59 -11.70
CA ALA A 124 13.37 12.30 -10.68
C ALA A 124 13.24 13.45 -9.66
N SER A 125 13.81 14.63 -9.96
CA SER A 125 13.89 15.74 -9.01
C SER A 125 13.40 17.06 -9.58
N TYR A 126 12.81 17.88 -8.72
CA TYR A 126 12.35 19.22 -9.05
C TYR A 126 12.10 20.04 -7.79
N ASP A 127 12.19 21.36 -7.89
CA ASP A 127 11.79 22.29 -6.86
C ASP A 127 10.56 23.06 -7.31
N PHE A 128 9.42 22.77 -6.70
CA PHE A 128 8.18 23.49 -6.99
C PHE A 128 7.97 24.71 -6.08
N ASN A 129 8.76 24.88 -5.03
CA ASN A 129 8.73 26.07 -4.17
C ASN A 129 9.40 27.26 -4.88
N ASP A 130 10.56 27.01 -5.48
CA ASP A 130 11.37 28.02 -6.18
C ASP A 130 11.25 27.91 -7.72
N GLU A 131 10.47 26.94 -8.21
CA GLU A 131 10.17 26.69 -9.63
C GLU A 131 11.42 26.40 -10.50
N ASP A 132 12.35 25.60 -9.99
CA ASP A 132 13.57 25.20 -10.71
C ASP A 132 13.89 23.69 -10.58
N ALA A 133 15.01 23.26 -11.16
CA ALA A 133 15.40 21.85 -11.21
C ALA A 133 16.27 21.38 -10.02
N ASP A 134 16.58 22.27 -9.07
CA ASP A 134 17.52 22.06 -7.98
C ASP A 134 16.77 21.78 -6.66
N PRO A 135 16.55 20.52 -6.25
CA PRO A 135 15.76 20.20 -5.07
C PRO A 135 16.52 20.42 -3.75
N MET A 136 17.66 21.12 -3.76
CA MET A 136 18.49 21.31 -2.57
C MET A 136 17.66 21.94 -1.45
N PRO A 137 17.63 21.36 -0.23
CA PRO A 137 16.90 21.95 0.87
C PRO A 137 17.53 23.30 1.25
N ASN A 138 16.70 24.22 1.73
CA ASN A 138 17.22 25.44 2.35
C ASN A 138 17.93 25.10 3.67
N LEU A 139 19.25 24.93 3.61
CA LEU A 139 20.11 24.52 4.72
C LEU A 139 20.15 25.52 5.90
N LEU A 140 19.64 26.74 5.72
CA LEU A 140 19.51 27.72 6.80
C LEU A 140 18.29 27.45 7.69
N ALA A 141 17.28 26.75 7.17
CA ALA A 141 16.12 26.32 7.92
C ALA A 141 16.40 24.95 8.56
N SER A 142 16.49 24.90 9.89
CA SER A 142 16.81 23.68 10.63
C SER A 142 15.80 22.53 10.49
N ASP A 143 14.64 22.84 9.93
CA ASP A 143 13.54 21.90 9.75
C ASP A 143 13.62 21.19 8.39
N ASN A 144 14.32 21.77 7.40
CA ASN A 144 14.47 21.25 6.03
C ASN A 144 15.54 20.15 5.95
N LYS A 145 15.33 19.08 6.70
CA LYS A 145 16.20 17.91 6.80
C LYS A 145 15.46 16.60 6.55
N HIS A 146 14.13 16.68 6.47
CA HIS A 146 13.24 15.54 6.51
C HIS A 146 13.36 14.71 5.22
N GLY A 147 13.30 15.34 4.04
CA GLY A 147 13.43 14.63 2.76
C GLY A 147 14.79 13.95 2.58
N THR A 148 15.88 14.56 3.06
CA THR A 148 17.23 13.95 3.04
C THR A 148 17.32 12.72 3.94
N ARG A 149 16.70 12.77 5.13
CA ARG A 149 16.61 11.60 6.05
C ARG A 149 15.84 10.46 5.40
N CYS A 150 14.67 10.74 4.83
CA CYS A 150 13.84 9.76 4.14
C CYS A 150 14.59 9.12 2.94
N ALA A 151 15.26 9.93 2.12
CA ALA A 151 16.04 9.42 0.99
C ALA A 151 17.19 8.49 1.40
N GLY A 152 17.83 8.77 2.53
CA GLY A 152 18.88 7.93 3.10
C GLY A 152 18.43 6.51 3.43
N GLU A 153 17.23 6.37 4.00
CA GLU A 153 16.65 5.06 4.35
C GLU A 153 16.42 4.18 3.11
N ILE A 154 16.11 4.82 1.98
CA ILE A 154 15.86 4.15 0.70
C ILE A 154 17.18 3.83 0.00
N ALA A 155 18.02 4.83 -0.25
CA ALA A 155 19.04 4.74 -1.28
C ALA A 155 20.41 5.29 -0.86
N ALA A 156 20.72 5.39 0.44
CA ALA A 156 22.10 5.60 0.87
C ALA A 156 23.02 4.51 0.31
N VAL A 157 24.21 4.90 -0.15
CA VAL A 157 25.13 4.05 -0.90
C VAL A 157 25.87 3.12 0.05
N GLY A 158 25.61 1.82 -0.05
CA GLY A 158 26.35 0.84 0.75
C GLY A 158 27.80 0.64 0.31
N ASN A 159 28.61 0.17 1.25
CA ASN A 159 30.01 -0.25 1.08
C ASN A 159 30.94 0.89 0.64
N ASN A 160 30.73 2.10 1.17
CA ASN A 160 31.54 3.27 0.86
C ASN A 160 32.24 3.89 2.09
N SER A 161 32.12 3.26 3.27
CA SER A 161 32.65 3.74 4.55
C SER A 161 32.06 5.06 5.05
N VAL A 162 30.85 5.41 4.59
CA VAL A 162 30.07 6.58 5.01
C VAL A 162 28.79 6.09 5.67
N CYS A 163 28.29 6.82 6.65
CA CYS A 163 27.05 6.58 7.39
C CYS A 163 26.57 5.11 7.42
N MET A 164 25.64 4.76 6.53
CA MET A 164 24.77 3.57 6.58
C MET A 164 24.38 3.13 5.16
N VAL A 165 23.76 1.96 5.00
CA VAL A 165 23.34 1.42 3.68
C VAL A 165 21.81 1.42 3.49
N GLY A 166 21.30 2.10 2.45
CA GLY A 166 19.87 2.17 2.18
C GLY A 166 19.25 0.80 1.89
N ILE A 167 17.96 0.60 2.16
CA ILE A 167 17.28 -0.68 1.88
C ILE A 167 17.42 -1.06 0.40
N ALA A 168 17.26 -0.09 -0.49
CA ALA A 168 17.43 -0.16 -1.93
C ALA A 168 18.67 0.64 -2.37
N HIS A 169 19.83 0.31 -1.80
CA HIS A 169 21.10 1.04 -1.98
C HIS A 169 21.66 1.15 -3.42
N ASN A 170 21.02 0.55 -4.43
CA ASN A 170 21.34 0.74 -5.85
C ASN A 170 20.16 1.31 -6.67
N ALA A 171 19.07 1.70 -6.02
CA ALA A 171 17.99 2.45 -6.65
C ALA A 171 18.45 3.86 -7.00
N ARG A 172 17.78 4.46 -7.98
CA ARG A 172 17.89 5.89 -8.27
C ARG A 172 16.95 6.66 -7.36
N ILE A 173 17.41 7.77 -6.81
CA ILE A 173 16.68 8.56 -5.83
C ILE A 173 16.61 10.03 -6.24
N GLY A 174 15.40 10.57 -6.32
CA GLY A 174 15.13 11.97 -6.57
C GLY A 174 14.45 12.65 -5.38
N GLY A 175 14.38 13.98 -5.45
CA GLY A 175 13.70 14.81 -4.47
C GLY A 175 12.80 15.82 -5.15
N ILE A 176 11.56 15.89 -4.69
CA ILE A 176 10.61 16.93 -5.09
C ILE A 176 10.45 17.86 -3.88
N ARG A 177 11.07 19.04 -3.93
CA ARG A 177 10.91 20.07 -2.90
C ARG A 177 9.54 20.74 -3.13
N MET A 178 8.63 20.50 -2.21
CA MET A 178 7.27 21.03 -2.22
C MET A 178 6.83 21.57 -0.84
N LEU A 179 7.38 21.05 0.28
CA LEU A 179 6.96 21.40 1.64
C LEU A 179 7.58 22.68 2.24
N ASP A 180 8.61 23.25 1.62
CA ASP A 180 9.30 24.45 2.13
C ASP A 180 8.61 25.75 1.68
N GLY A 181 7.28 25.83 1.82
CA GLY A 181 6.49 26.92 1.25
C GLY A 181 4.98 26.67 1.27
N PHE A 182 4.23 27.48 0.51
CA PHE A 182 2.77 27.42 0.50
C PHE A 182 2.25 26.24 -0.33
N ILE A 183 1.49 25.35 0.30
CA ILE A 183 0.86 24.20 -0.35
C ILE A 183 -0.50 24.57 -0.91
N SER A 184 -0.77 24.14 -2.15
CA SER A 184 -2.06 24.29 -2.82
C SER A 184 -2.40 23.01 -3.58
N ASP A 185 -3.70 22.79 -3.85
CA ASP A 185 -4.18 21.65 -4.64
C ASP A 185 -3.50 21.55 -6.03
N ARG A 186 -3.13 22.71 -6.63
CA ARG A 186 -2.33 22.75 -7.87
C ARG A 186 -0.92 22.17 -7.66
N LEU A 187 -0.23 22.64 -6.61
CA LEU A 187 1.13 22.20 -6.28
C LEU A 187 1.17 20.69 -6.02
N GLU A 188 0.17 20.18 -5.29
CA GLU A 188 0.01 18.75 -5.05
C GLU A 188 -0.21 17.97 -6.34
N LEU A 189 -1.07 18.44 -7.26
CA LEU A 189 -1.24 17.82 -8.58
C LEU A 189 0.07 17.78 -9.36
N GLU A 190 0.81 18.87 -9.38
CA GLU A 190 2.08 18.97 -10.11
C GLU A 190 3.10 18.00 -9.52
N THR A 191 3.19 17.94 -8.19
CA THR A 191 4.04 17.00 -7.44
C THR A 191 3.67 15.54 -7.76
N LEU A 192 2.38 15.18 -7.66
CA LEU A 192 1.88 13.82 -7.83
C LEU A 192 1.94 13.32 -9.28
N THR A 193 2.02 14.23 -10.25
CA THR A 193 2.12 13.89 -11.68
C THR A 193 3.51 14.10 -12.28
N PHE A 194 4.42 14.74 -11.52
CA PHE A 194 5.77 15.04 -11.98
C PHE A 194 6.48 13.78 -12.44
N ARG A 195 6.83 13.70 -13.73
CA ARG A 195 7.58 12.60 -14.32
C ARG A 195 6.98 11.22 -14.02
N ASN A 196 5.66 11.13 -14.03
CA ASN A 196 4.92 9.89 -13.80
C ASN A 196 5.20 8.78 -14.85
N ASP A 197 5.77 9.14 -15.99
CA ASP A 197 6.31 8.26 -17.02
C ASP A 197 7.64 7.58 -16.62
N TYR A 198 8.36 8.17 -15.66
CA TYR A 198 9.74 7.83 -15.33
C TYR A 198 9.93 7.36 -13.89
N ILE A 199 9.27 8.01 -12.92
CA ILE A 199 9.36 7.67 -11.50
C ILE A 199 8.50 6.43 -11.23
N ASP A 200 9.08 5.42 -10.57
CA ASP A 200 8.33 4.22 -10.20
C ASP A 200 7.56 4.41 -8.90
N ILE A 201 8.21 4.98 -7.88
CA ILE A 201 7.70 5.08 -6.52
C ILE A 201 7.80 6.51 -6.03
N TYR A 202 6.71 7.03 -5.50
CA TYR A 202 6.66 8.30 -4.78
C TYR A 202 6.49 8.00 -3.29
N SER A 203 7.33 8.60 -2.45
CA SER A 203 7.22 8.49 -1.00
C SER A 203 6.80 9.85 -0.43
N GLY A 204 5.64 9.88 0.24
CA GLY A 204 5.09 11.08 0.88
C GLY A 204 4.83 10.83 2.36
N SER A 205 5.19 11.81 3.19
CA SER A 205 5.00 11.74 4.64
C SER A 205 4.34 13.03 5.18
N TRP A 206 3.42 13.57 4.40
CA TRP A 206 2.66 14.79 4.66
C TRP A 206 1.17 14.54 4.48
N GLY A 207 0.35 15.44 4.99
CA GLY A 207 -1.10 15.37 4.99
C GLY A 207 -1.68 16.53 5.78
N PRO A 208 -2.96 16.45 6.17
CA PRO A 208 -3.58 17.41 7.08
C PRO A 208 -2.82 17.52 8.41
N GLU A 209 -3.06 18.59 9.16
CA GLU A 209 -2.47 18.71 10.49
C GLU A 209 -3.08 17.67 11.46
N ASP A 210 -2.21 16.87 12.08
CA ASP A 210 -2.50 15.74 12.98
C ASP A 210 -3.05 16.16 14.38
N THR A 211 -4.06 17.02 14.38
CA THR A 211 -4.62 17.67 15.57
C THR A 211 -5.66 16.82 16.29
N GLY A 212 -6.13 15.74 15.69
CA GLY A 212 -7.30 15.00 16.17
C GLY A 212 -8.62 15.71 15.91
N ARG A 213 -8.67 16.71 15.01
CA ARG A 213 -9.87 17.56 14.76
C ARG A 213 -10.24 17.71 13.29
N LEU A 214 -9.27 17.58 12.39
CA LEU A 214 -9.46 17.85 10.97
C LEU A 214 -10.04 16.63 10.25
N TYR A 215 -10.72 16.90 9.14
CA TYR A 215 -11.08 15.96 8.09
C TYR A 215 -10.72 16.67 6.80
N GLU A 216 -9.64 16.24 6.17
CA GLU A 216 -9.09 16.89 4.99
C GLU A 216 -8.36 15.86 4.15
N GLY A 217 -8.37 16.06 2.84
CA GLY A 217 -7.78 15.15 1.88
C GLY A 217 -7.46 15.87 0.59
N PRO A 218 -7.00 15.14 -0.42
CA PRO A 218 -6.63 15.72 -1.71
C PRO A 218 -7.80 16.52 -2.28
N GLY A 219 -7.51 17.72 -2.77
CA GLY A 219 -8.45 18.51 -3.54
C GLY A 219 -8.78 17.86 -4.89
N ALA A 220 -9.60 18.52 -5.70
CA ALA A 220 -10.06 17.94 -6.95
C ALA A 220 -8.91 17.69 -7.93
N LEU A 221 -7.89 18.56 -7.93
CA LEU A 221 -6.71 18.41 -8.77
C LEU A 221 -5.84 17.24 -8.27
N ALA A 222 -5.47 17.22 -6.99
CA ALA A 222 -4.67 16.14 -6.42
C ALA A 222 -5.36 14.76 -6.56
N GLN A 223 -6.68 14.68 -6.40
CA GLN A 223 -7.43 13.44 -6.68
C GLN A 223 -7.31 12.99 -8.14
N SER A 224 -7.43 13.92 -9.09
CA SER A 224 -7.25 13.62 -10.51
C SER A 224 -5.82 13.19 -10.83
N ALA A 225 -4.84 13.73 -10.11
CA ALA A 225 -3.43 13.34 -10.23
C ALA A 225 -3.22 11.89 -9.81
N PHE A 226 -3.75 11.46 -8.67
CA PHE A 226 -3.69 10.06 -8.26
C PHE A 226 -4.31 9.13 -9.31
N GLN A 227 -5.51 9.45 -9.79
CA GLN A 227 -6.20 8.65 -10.82
C GLN A 227 -5.39 8.55 -12.11
N LYS A 228 -4.80 9.66 -12.56
CA LYS A 228 -3.94 9.70 -13.76
C LYS A 228 -2.67 8.87 -13.55
N ALA A 229 -2.03 9.00 -12.40
CA ALA A 229 -0.78 8.31 -12.07
C ALA A 229 -0.97 6.79 -11.98
N VAL A 230 -2.04 6.31 -11.34
CA VAL A 230 -2.31 4.86 -11.28
C VAL A 230 -2.79 4.26 -12.61
N ALA A 231 -3.34 5.08 -13.52
CA ALA A 231 -3.81 4.63 -14.83
C ALA A 231 -2.71 4.64 -15.90
N LEU A 232 -1.86 5.68 -15.92
CA LEU A 232 -0.92 5.94 -17.02
C LEU A 232 0.55 5.79 -16.61
N GLY A 233 0.84 5.92 -15.32
CA GLY A 233 2.19 5.86 -14.80
C GLY A 233 2.89 4.55 -15.11
N ARG A 234 4.22 4.57 -15.16
CA ARG A 234 5.04 3.35 -15.38
C ARG A 234 4.58 2.52 -16.58
N ASN A 235 4.32 3.17 -17.72
CA ASN A 235 3.81 2.52 -18.93
C ASN A 235 2.47 1.76 -18.73
N GLY A 236 1.57 2.31 -17.91
CA GLY A 236 0.27 1.72 -17.60
C GLY A 236 0.26 0.68 -16.46
N PHE A 237 1.40 0.42 -15.82
CA PHE A 237 1.41 -0.35 -14.55
C PHE A 237 0.94 0.49 -13.35
N GLY A 238 0.93 1.82 -13.49
CA GLY A 238 0.56 2.79 -12.47
C GLY A 238 1.69 3.08 -11.50
N ASN A 239 1.91 4.35 -11.17
CA ASN A 239 2.87 4.74 -10.14
C ASN A 239 2.45 4.21 -8.77
N ILE A 240 3.43 3.97 -7.91
CA ILE A 240 3.19 3.52 -6.54
C ILE A 240 3.40 4.69 -5.60
N PHE A 241 2.36 5.05 -4.84
CA PHE A 241 2.44 6.06 -3.79
C PHE A 241 2.53 5.36 -2.44
N VAL A 242 3.62 5.57 -1.72
CA VAL A 242 3.80 5.08 -0.35
C VAL A 242 3.60 6.26 0.58
N TRP A 243 2.73 6.08 1.57
CA TRP A 243 2.28 7.18 2.43
C TRP A 243 2.42 6.86 3.91
N ALA A 244 2.92 7.81 4.69
CA ALA A 244 2.90 7.69 6.15
C ALA A 244 1.46 7.86 6.67
N SER A 245 1.08 7.09 7.69
CA SER A 245 -0.27 7.12 8.23
C SER A 245 -0.55 8.24 9.25
N GLY A 246 0.34 9.21 9.44
CA GLY A 246 0.16 10.32 10.41
C GLY A 246 0.78 10.09 11.79
N ASN A 247 0.90 11.16 12.58
CA ASN A 247 1.59 11.22 13.88
C ASN A 247 0.70 11.80 15.02
N GLY A 248 -0.63 11.84 14.83
CA GLY A 248 -1.62 12.43 15.74
C GLY A 248 -2.10 11.55 16.89
N GLY A 249 -1.45 10.41 17.16
CA GLY A 249 -1.90 9.43 18.16
C GLY A 249 -2.17 10.01 19.56
N THR A 250 -1.26 10.84 20.08
CA THR A 250 -1.46 11.53 21.39
C THR A 250 -2.56 12.58 21.37
N GLN A 251 -2.89 13.10 20.19
CA GLN A 251 -3.98 14.05 19.97
C GLN A 251 -5.33 13.33 19.80
N GLY A 252 -5.33 11.99 19.86
CA GLY A 252 -6.52 11.18 19.63
C GLY A 252 -7.00 11.25 18.18
N ASP A 253 -6.06 11.40 17.24
CA ASP A 253 -6.38 11.41 15.82
C ASP A 253 -6.60 9.99 15.26
N SER A 254 -7.11 9.95 14.04
CA SER A 254 -7.28 8.75 13.26
C SER A 254 -7.03 9.05 11.79
N CYS A 255 -6.17 8.26 11.18
CA CYS A 255 -5.85 8.35 9.76
C CYS A 255 -7.03 8.05 8.82
N ALA A 256 -8.19 7.66 9.36
CA ALA A 256 -9.45 7.65 8.61
C ALA A 256 -9.95 9.07 8.28
N CYS A 257 -9.42 10.10 8.94
CA CYS A 257 -9.70 11.52 8.71
C CYS A 257 -8.67 12.21 7.79
N ASP A 258 -7.61 11.50 7.41
CA ASP A 258 -6.63 11.92 6.40
C ASP A 258 -6.96 11.27 5.06
N GLY A 259 -7.38 12.08 4.09
CA GLY A 259 -7.77 11.61 2.75
C GLY A 259 -6.60 11.17 1.87
N TYR A 260 -5.34 11.48 2.21
CA TYR A 260 -4.15 10.99 1.51
C TYR A 260 -3.77 9.60 2.04
N ALA A 261 -3.66 9.44 3.36
CA ALA A 261 -3.38 8.14 3.99
C ALA A 261 -4.52 7.12 3.85
N SER A 262 -5.77 7.58 3.69
CA SER A 262 -6.93 6.71 3.46
C SER A 262 -7.32 6.55 1.98
N CYS A 263 -6.54 7.13 1.05
CA CYS A 263 -6.76 7.00 -0.38
C CYS A 263 -6.51 5.56 -0.87
N PRO A 264 -7.41 4.93 -1.65
CA PRO A 264 -7.16 3.60 -2.21
C PRO A 264 -5.93 3.53 -3.13
N TYR A 265 -5.47 4.67 -3.67
CA TYR A 265 -4.31 4.76 -4.55
C TYR A 265 -2.98 4.88 -3.81
N THR A 266 -3.01 5.05 -2.48
CA THR A 266 -1.82 5.09 -1.64
C THR A 266 -1.65 3.76 -0.90
N LEU A 267 -0.40 3.38 -0.68
CA LEU A 267 -0.02 2.29 0.21
C LEU A 267 0.33 2.94 1.55
N SER A 268 -0.65 2.95 2.46
CA SER A 268 -0.52 3.55 3.79
C SER A 268 0.27 2.66 4.73
N VAL A 269 1.29 3.25 5.35
CA VAL A 269 2.30 2.58 6.19
C VAL A 269 2.33 3.21 7.57
N ASN A 270 2.18 2.36 8.59
CA ASN A 270 2.33 2.75 9.98
C ASN A 270 3.72 2.37 10.54
N GLY A 271 4.02 2.80 11.76
CA GLY A 271 5.30 2.57 12.42
C GLY A 271 5.20 1.72 13.69
N VAL A 272 6.23 0.91 13.96
CA VAL A 272 6.36 0.19 15.24
C VAL A 272 7.73 0.43 15.88
N GLY A 273 7.76 0.58 17.21
CA GLY A 273 9.00 0.77 17.95
C GLY A 273 9.89 -0.48 18.01
N GLU A 274 11.10 -0.30 18.54
CA GLU A 274 12.09 -1.34 18.78
C GLU A 274 11.55 -2.51 19.61
N HIS A 275 10.66 -2.28 20.57
CA HIS A 275 10.07 -3.32 21.40
C HIS A 275 8.82 -3.98 20.78
N ASN A 276 8.54 -3.70 19.51
CA ASN A 276 7.35 -4.16 18.79
C ASN A 276 6.02 -3.72 19.44
N SER A 277 6.02 -2.57 20.11
CA SER A 277 4.84 -1.93 20.70
C SER A 277 4.50 -0.62 19.99
N ARG A 278 3.26 -0.16 20.13
CA ARG A 278 2.79 1.03 19.42
C ARG A 278 3.55 2.27 19.91
N PRO A 279 4.08 3.10 19.00
CA PRO A 279 4.59 4.41 19.36
C PRO A 279 3.46 5.32 19.88
N TRP A 280 3.82 6.35 20.64
CA TRP A 280 2.86 7.30 21.21
C TRP A 280 2.14 8.14 20.14
N TYR A 281 2.80 8.42 19.03
CA TYR A 281 2.29 9.22 17.92
C TYR A 281 1.43 8.42 16.93
N LEU A 282 1.35 7.10 17.06
CA LEU A 282 0.70 6.25 16.06
C LEU A 282 -0.81 6.52 15.96
N GLU A 283 -1.27 6.76 14.75
CA GLU A 283 -2.70 6.83 14.42
C GLU A 283 -3.24 5.46 14.04
N GLN A 284 -4.49 5.21 14.41
CA GLN A 284 -5.21 3.97 14.10
C GLN A 284 -6.27 4.23 13.03
N CYS A 285 -6.34 3.36 12.02
CA CYS A 285 -7.41 3.39 11.02
C CYS A 285 -7.45 2.11 10.20
N SER A 286 -8.60 1.88 9.55
CA SER A 286 -8.85 0.68 8.76
C SER A 286 -8.25 0.72 7.37
N SER A 287 -7.65 1.84 6.95
CA SER A 287 -6.99 2.02 5.66
C SER A 287 -5.49 1.70 5.69
N THR A 288 -4.87 1.60 6.86
CA THR A 288 -3.48 1.17 7.02
C THR A 288 -3.30 -0.24 6.44
N LEU A 289 -2.38 -0.39 5.48
CA LEU A 289 -2.13 -1.67 4.83
C LEU A 289 -1.11 -2.49 5.59
N VAL A 290 0.02 -1.90 5.96
CA VAL A 290 1.16 -2.59 6.59
C VAL A 290 1.92 -1.67 7.54
N THR A 291 2.94 -2.22 8.19
CA THR A 291 3.83 -1.51 9.11
C THR A 291 5.29 -1.79 8.79
N THR A 292 6.14 -0.79 8.99
CA THR A 292 7.60 -0.96 9.10
C THR A 292 8.05 -0.46 10.47
N TYR A 293 9.35 -0.59 10.78
CA TYR A 293 9.87 -0.05 12.03
C TYR A 293 9.86 1.49 12.02
N SER A 294 9.96 2.09 13.20
CA SER A 294 10.25 3.50 13.42
C SER A 294 10.78 3.68 14.86
N SER A 295 10.79 4.91 15.37
CA SER A 295 11.05 5.20 16.78
C SER A 295 9.89 4.76 17.68
N GLY A 296 10.19 4.39 18.91
CA GLY A 296 9.19 4.00 19.91
C GLY A 296 9.09 4.99 21.07
N SER A 297 8.96 4.42 22.27
CA SER A 297 9.08 5.14 23.54
C SER A 297 10.46 5.80 23.71
N LEU A 298 10.58 6.71 24.69
CA LEU A 298 11.80 7.49 24.92
C LEU A 298 13.06 6.64 25.18
N SER A 299 12.91 5.39 25.64
CA SER A 299 14.03 4.47 25.90
C SER A 299 14.43 3.61 24.70
N GLU A 300 13.65 3.66 23.62
CA GLU A 300 13.87 2.84 22.41
C GLU A 300 14.78 3.56 21.42
N LYS A 301 15.51 2.77 20.64
CA LYS A 301 16.24 3.26 19.48
C LYS A 301 15.30 3.90 18.47
N MET A 302 15.85 4.85 17.74
CA MET A 302 15.20 5.53 16.62
C MET A 302 15.83 5.06 15.31
N ILE A 303 15.52 5.74 14.20
CA ILE A 303 16.02 5.35 12.89
C ILE A 303 17.35 6.05 12.58
N MET A 304 18.31 5.23 12.16
CA MET A 304 19.61 5.63 11.66
C MET A 304 19.51 5.95 10.18
N THR A 305 19.84 7.18 9.76
CA THR A 305 19.82 7.62 8.37
C THR A 305 20.77 8.81 8.12
N LEU A 306 20.75 9.36 6.90
CA LEU A 306 21.49 10.55 6.51
C LEU A 306 20.87 11.82 7.12
N ASP A 307 21.64 12.88 7.23
CA ASP A 307 21.19 14.23 7.61
C ASP A 307 21.89 15.23 6.67
N PRO A 308 21.30 16.39 6.33
CA PRO A 308 21.94 17.35 5.45
C PRO A 308 23.34 17.78 5.92
N ASN A 309 24.15 18.30 5.00
CA ASN A 309 25.54 18.69 5.25
C ASN A 309 26.48 17.51 5.55
N HIS A 310 26.28 16.41 4.82
CA HIS A 310 27.13 15.21 4.91
C HIS A 310 27.13 14.55 6.30
N GLN A 311 26.06 14.71 7.07
CA GLN A 311 25.93 14.18 8.43
C GLN A 311 25.14 12.87 8.44
N CYS A 312 25.23 12.15 9.54
CA CYS A 312 24.37 11.01 9.81
C CYS A 312 23.57 11.29 11.09
N THR A 313 22.37 10.76 11.20
CA THR A 313 21.51 10.92 12.38
C THR A 313 20.95 9.59 12.84
N SER A 314 20.93 9.39 14.15
CA SER A 314 20.26 8.26 14.80
C SER A 314 18.96 8.70 15.48
N LYS A 315 18.37 9.82 15.02
CA LYS A 315 17.24 10.51 15.66
C LYS A 315 16.09 10.79 14.69
N HIS A 316 15.95 9.99 13.63
CA HIS A 316 14.77 10.09 12.76
C HIS A 316 13.62 9.27 13.37
N THR A 317 12.41 9.83 13.35
CA THR A 317 11.26 9.41 14.17
C THR A 317 9.95 9.61 13.41
N GLY A 318 8.87 9.02 13.90
CA GLY A 318 7.52 9.21 13.34
C GLY A 318 7.18 8.19 12.26
N THR A 319 5.91 8.14 11.86
CA THR A 319 5.48 7.32 10.71
C THR A 319 6.17 7.76 9.41
N SER A 320 6.70 8.98 9.39
CA SER A 320 7.50 9.53 8.30
C SER A 320 8.82 8.81 8.05
N ALA A 321 9.37 8.08 9.03
CA ALA A 321 10.50 7.16 8.83
C ALA A 321 10.02 5.77 8.34
N SER A 322 8.76 5.42 8.59
CA SER A 322 8.21 4.13 8.18
C SER A 322 7.93 4.03 6.68
N ALA A 323 7.34 5.08 6.10
CA ALA A 323 7.00 5.13 4.67
C ALA A 323 8.23 4.98 3.74
N PRO A 324 9.36 5.68 3.96
CA PRO A 324 10.57 5.49 3.17
C PRO A 324 11.12 4.06 3.26
N MET A 325 11.11 3.44 4.44
CA MET A 325 11.52 2.04 4.55
C MET A 325 10.65 1.10 3.70
N ALA A 326 9.33 1.32 3.70
CA ALA A 326 8.43 0.57 2.83
C ALA A 326 8.70 0.82 1.34
N ALA A 327 8.94 2.07 0.94
CA ALA A 327 9.31 2.43 -0.43
C ALA A 327 10.61 1.74 -0.87
N GLY A 328 11.62 1.66 0.01
CA GLY A 328 12.84 0.90 -0.23
C GLY A 328 12.57 -0.61 -0.44
N ILE A 329 11.74 -1.22 0.41
CA ILE A 329 11.36 -2.63 0.25
C ILE A 329 10.59 -2.87 -1.07
N ILE A 330 9.71 -1.94 -1.46
CA ILE A 330 8.99 -2.00 -2.73
C ILE A 330 9.94 -1.83 -3.92
N ALA A 331 10.99 -1.01 -3.80
CA ALA A 331 12.01 -0.91 -4.85
C ALA A 331 12.75 -2.24 -5.06
N LEU A 332 13.03 -3.01 -3.99
CA LEU A 332 13.56 -4.37 -4.12
C LEU A 332 12.59 -5.29 -4.88
N LEU A 333 11.28 -5.15 -4.61
CA LEU A 333 10.23 -5.90 -5.30
C LEU A 333 10.14 -5.55 -6.80
N LEU A 334 10.20 -4.26 -7.16
CA LEU A 334 10.12 -3.83 -8.55
C LEU A 334 11.37 -4.22 -9.36
N GLU A 335 12.54 -4.31 -8.73
CA GLU A 335 13.70 -4.94 -9.39
C GLU A 335 13.44 -6.42 -9.68
N ALA A 336 12.81 -7.14 -8.74
CA ALA A 336 12.46 -8.54 -8.92
C ALA A 336 11.43 -8.77 -10.02
N ASN A 337 10.45 -7.86 -10.16
CA ASN A 337 9.45 -7.90 -11.20
C ASN A 337 8.98 -6.48 -11.58
N PRO A 338 9.53 -5.87 -12.64
CA PRO A 338 9.19 -4.49 -13.00
C PRO A 338 7.79 -4.33 -13.58
N ARG A 339 7.10 -5.43 -13.91
CA ARG A 339 5.75 -5.45 -14.51
C ARG A 339 4.62 -5.55 -13.49
N LEU A 340 4.93 -5.37 -12.21
CA LEU A 340 3.90 -5.31 -11.17
C LEU A 340 3.18 -3.97 -11.26
N SER A 341 1.86 -4.03 -11.28
CA SER A 341 1.01 -2.84 -11.15
C SER A 341 0.98 -2.33 -9.70
N TRP A 342 0.48 -1.11 -9.50
CA TRP A 342 0.28 -0.53 -8.17
C TRP A 342 -0.59 -1.44 -7.26
N ARG A 343 -1.62 -2.09 -7.82
CA ARG A 343 -2.46 -3.07 -7.10
C ARG A 343 -1.71 -4.34 -6.77
N ASP A 344 -0.89 -4.84 -7.70
CA ASP A 344 -0.08 -6.04 -7.45
C ASP A 344 0.86 -5.81 -6.25
N VAL A 345 1.44 -4.61 -6.14
CA VAL A 345 2.31 -4.23 -5.02
C VAL A 345 1.55 -4.23 -3.70
N GLN A 346 0.36 -3.64 -3.63
CA GLN A 346 -0.46 -3.68 -2.40
C GLN A 346 -0.83 -5.14 -2.04
N TYR A 347 -1.26 -5.94 -3.02
CA TYR A 347 -1.66 -7.34 -2.82
C TYR A 347 -0.49 -8.23 -2.37
N LEU A 348 0.70 -8.05 -2.94
CA LEU A 348 1.90 -8.78 -2.52
C LEU A 348 2.34 -8.37 -1.11
N THR A 349 2.26 -7.08 -0.80
CA THR A 349 2.63 -6.51 0.50
C THR A 349 1.76 -7.08 1.62
N LEU A 350 0.43 -7.12 1.45
CA LEU A 350 -0.45 -7.72 2.47
C LEU A 350 -0.29 -9.25 2.60
N LEU A 351 -0.01 -9.98 1.51
CA LEU A 351 0.13 -11.43 1.54
C LEU A 351 1.43 -11.90 2.23
N THR A 352 2.43 -11.03 2.28
CA THR A 352 3.76 -11.36 2.80
C THR A 352 4.04 -10.75 4.18
N ALA A 353 3.21 -9.81 4.63
CA ALA A 353 3.29 -9.19 5.94
C ALA A 353 3.28 -10.21 7.09
N ASN A 354 4.00 -9.88 8.15
CA ASN A 354 4.18 -10.72 9.33
C ASN A 354 3.44 -10.11 10.54
N PRO A 355 2.31 -10.70 11.00
CA PRO A 355 1.55 -10.18 12.14
C PRO A 355 2.11 -10.59 13.51
N ARG A 356 3.14 -11.44 13.55
CA ARG A 356 3.67 -12.02 14.80
C ARG A 356 4.51 -11.11 15.71
N PRO A 357 5.26 -10.11 15.21
CA PRO A 357 6.19 -9.37 16.07
C PRO A 357 5.51 -8.57 17.19
N PHE A 358 4.26 -8.12 16.97
CA PHE A 358 3.62 -7.08 17.78
C PHE A 358 3.12 -7.57 19.15
N VAL A 359 3.35 -6.77 20.19
CA VAL A 359 2.92 -7.11 21.57
C VAL A 359 1.49 -6.64 21.87
N ASP A 360 1.00 -5.63 21.18
CA ASP A 360 -0.26 -4.92 21.44
C ASP A 360 -1.16 -4.81 20.20
N GLY A 361 -0.92 -5.65 19.18
CA GLY A 361 -1.57 -5.51 17.87
C GLY A 361 -3.06 -5.88 17.84
N ASN A 362 -3.58 -6.64 18.80
CA ASN A 362 -4.99 -7.07 18.86
C ASN A 362 -5.52 -7.55 17.50
N PHE A 363 -4.75 -8.40 16.81
CA PHE A 363 -5.10 -8.86 15.47
C PHE A 363 -6.42 -9.63 15.50
N THR A 364 -7.34 -9.22 14.63
CA THR A 364 -8.55 -9.95 14.29
C THR A 364 -8.32 -10.74 13.01
N THR A 365 -9.12 -11.78 12.77
CA THR A 365 -9.03 -12.56 11.53
C THR A 365 -10.27 -12.29 10.69
N ASN A 366 -10.06 -11.88 9.46
CA ASN A 366 -11.14 -11.66 8.50
C ASN A 366 -11.71 -13.00 7.99
N ALA A 367 -12.81 -12.98 7.22
CA ALA A 367 -13.52 -14.21 6.86
C ALA A 367 -12.74 -15.13 5.89
N VAL A 368 -11.67 -14.62 5.28
CA VAL A 368 -10.75 -15.41 4.43
C VAL A 368 -9.45 -15.79 5.14
N GLY A 369 -9.40 -15.66 6.46
CA GLY A 369 -8.33 -16.18 7.30
C GLY A 369 -7.11 -15.26 7.41
N ARG A 370 -7.22 -13.97 7.06
CA ARG A 370 -6.11 -13.01 7.16
C ARG A 370 -6.17 -12.25 8.48
N ALA A 371 -5.03 -12.20 9.17
CA ALA A 371 -4.87 -11.40 10.38
C ALA A 371 -4.78 -9.91 10.03
N TYR A 372 -5.49 -9.05 10.74
CA TYR A 372 -5.49 -7.61 10.56
C TYR A 372 -5.58 -6.85 11.89
N SER A 373 -4.86 -5.74 11.99
CA SER A 373 -4.86 -4.81 13.12
C SER A 373 -5.15 -3.39 12.65
N GLN A 374 -5.97 -2.66 13.40
CA GLN A 374 -6.19 -1.21 13.18
C GLN A 374 -4.95 -0.37 13.47
N LEU A 375 -3.98 -0.92 14.22
CA LEU A 375 -2.69 -0.27 14.48
C LEU A 375 -1.69 -0.63 13.38
N TYR A 376 -1.63 -1.91 12.99
CA TYR A 376 -0.50 -2.43 12.20
C TYR A 376 -0.85 -2.95 10.80
N GLY A 377 -2.10 -2.75 10.35
CA GLY A 377 -2.60 -3.33 9.12
C GLY A 377 -2.46 -4.85 9.11
N TYR A 378 -1.95 -5.41 8.01
CA TYR A 378 -1.63 -6.84 7.88
C TYR A 378 -0.35 -7.27 8.60
N GLY A 379 0.43 -6.32 9.13
CA GLY A 379 1.62 -6.57 9.94
C GLY A 379 2.91 -6.01 9.35
N LEU A 380 4.04 -6.49 9.88
CA LEU A 380 5.37 -6.01 9.53
C LEU A 380 5.77 -6.47 8.13
N MET A 381 6.25 -5.56 7.27
CA MET A 381 6.75 -5.92 5.94
C MET A 381 7.93 -6.90 6.01
N ASP A 382 7.98 -7.86 5.08
CA ASP A 382 9.03 -8.88 4.97
C ASP A 382 9.60 -8.87 3.54
N ALA A 383 10.73 -8.18 3.36
CA ALA A 383 11.33 -7.97 2.04
C ALA A 383 11.70 -9.27 1.34
N GLY A 384 12.27 -10.24 2.07
CA GLY A 384 12.64 -11.55 1.52
C GLY A 384 11.44 -12.33 1.00
N LYS A 385 10.34 -12.41 1.77
CA LYS A 385 9.09 -13.03 1.29
C LYS A 385 8.48 -12.27 0.13
N LEU A 386 8.50 -10.93 0.20
CA LEU A 386 7.90 -10.06 -0.81
C LEU A 386 8.55 -10.28 -2.18
N VAL A 387 9.89 -10.19 -2.27
CA VAL A 387 10.60 -10.40 -3.54
C VAL A 387 10.41 -11.82 -4.07
N ARG A 388 10.43 -12.84 -3.20
CA ARG A 388 10.22 -14.24 -3.60
C ARG A 388 8.83 -14.48 -4.20
N LEU A 389 7.79 -13.88 -3.63
CA LEU A 389 6.45 -13.99 -4.18
C LEU A 389 6.33 -13.17 -5.48
N GLY A 390 6.94 -11.98 -5.50
CA GLY A 390 6.99 -11.09 -6.66
C GLY A 390 7.62 -11.70 -7.90
N GLU A 391 8.70 -12.48 -7.75
CA GLU A 391 9.34 -13.23 -8.86
C GLU A 391 8.36 -14.16 -9.58
N LEU A 392 7.39 -14.71 -8.83
CA LEU A 392 6.43 -15.69 -9.33
C LEU A 392 5.13 -15.03 -9.79
N TRP A 393 4.89 -13.77 -9.46
CA TRP A 393 3.60 -13.12 -9.66
C TRP A 393 3.30 -12.85 -11.14
N ARG A 394 2.11 -13.23 -11.61
CA ARG A 394 1.69 -13.02 -13.02
C ARG A 394 0.92 -11.73 -13.27
N GLY A 395 0.41 -11.06 -12.24
CA GLY A 395 -0.44 -9.87 -12.35
C GLY A 395 -1.91 -10.17 -12.00
N LEU A 396 -2.57 -9.19 -11.37
CA LEU A 396 -3.97 -9.24 -10.95
C LEU A 396 -4.95 -9.17 -12.13
N PRO A 397 -6.20 -9.64 -11.94
CA PRO A 397 -7.29 -9.40 -12.88
C PRO A 397 -7.59 -7.91 -13.02
N GLU A 398 -8.42 -7.58 -14.01
CA GLU A 398 -8.95 -6.23 -14.20
C GLU A 398 -9.55 -5.68 -12.90
N HIS A 399 -9.28 -4.39 -12.65
CA HIS A 399 -9.78 -3.71 -11.48
C HIS A 399 -11.25 -3.34 -11.68
N HIS A 400 -12.13 -3.89 -10.86
CA HIS A 400 -13.54 -3.60 -10.88
C HIS A 400 -13.90 -2.69 -9.69
N LEU A 401 -14.89 -1.84 -9.94
CA LEU A 401 -15.53 -1.00 -8.95
C LEU A 401 -17.04 -1.23 -9.03
N CYS A 402 -17.68 -1.37 -7.87
CA CYS A 402 -19.12 -1.43 -7.73
C CYS A 402 -19.61 -0.49 -6.62
N THR A 403 -20.53 0.38 -6.96
CA THR A 403 -21.17 1.33 -6.04
C THR A 403 -22.59 0.87 -5.71
N SER A 404 -22.88 0.77 -4.42
CA SER A 404 -24.22 0.41 -3.95
C SER A 404 -25.25 1.49 -4.30
N ARG A 405 -26.53 1.13 -4.22
CA ARG A 405 -27.59 2.14 -4.13
C ARG A 405 -27.38 2.98 -2.86
N VAL A 406 -27.74 4.26 -2.93
CA VAL A 406 -27.83 5.14 -1.77
C VAL A 406 -28.99 4.71 -0.88
N GLY A 407 -28.67 4.28 0.34
CA GLY A 407 -29.61 4.02 1.42
C GLY A 407 -30.09 5.31 2.05
N ASP A 408 -31.42 5.44 2.19
CA ASP A 408 -32.10 6.58 2.81
C ASP A 408 -32.37 6.27 4.28
N VAL A 409 -31.54 6.81 5.18
CA VAL A 409 -31.50 6.43 6.61
C VAL A 409 -32.45 7.28 7.43
N LYS A 410 -32.40 8.61 7.28
CA LYS A 410 -33.27 9.61 7.92
C LYS A 410 -33.44 9.46 9.45
N VAL A 411 -32.34 9.22 10.16
CA VAL A 411 -32.36 9.03 11.62
C VAL A 411 -31.97 10.32 12.33
N LYS A 412 -32.78 10.74 13.32
CA LYS A 412 -32.41 11.81 14.27
C LYS A 412 -31.52 11.24 15.37
N LEU A 413 -30.39 11.90 15.60
CA LEU A 413 -29.40 11.52 16.61
C LEU A 413 -29.62 12.38 17.86
N VAL A 414 -30.10 11.76 18.94
CA VAL A 414 -30.42 12.42 20.23
C VAL A 414 -30.04 11.49 21.38
N GLY A 415 -29.52 12.05 22.47
CA GLY A 415 -29.18 11.29 23.67
C GLY A 415 -28.08 10.26 23.40
N SER A 416 -28.08 9.17 24.17
CA SER A 416 -27.21 8.02 23.91
C SER A 416 -27.83 7.09 22.88
N PHE A 417 -27.10 6.78 21.80
CA PHE A 417 -27.59 5.95 20.71
C PHE A 417 -26.59 4.91 20.22
N ASN A 418 -27.14 3.88 19.59
CA ASN A 418 -26.44 2.88 18.79
C ASN A 418 -27.41 2.45 17.68
N HIS A 419 -27.22 2.98 16.49
CA HIS A 419 -28.06 2.71 15.32
C HIS A 419 -27.34 1.74 14.40
N THR A 420 -28.09 0.82 13.80
CA THR A 420 -27.58 -0.09 12.76
C THR A 420 -28.46 0.04 11.53
N PHE A 421 -27.84 0.28 10.38
CA PHE A 421 -28.47 0.27 9.07
C PHE A 421 -28.02 -0.95 8.29
N ALA A 422 -28.98 -1.72 7.77
CA ALA A 422 -28.71 -2.87 6.90
C ALA A 422 -28.75 -2.41 5.43
N LEU A 423 -27.62 -2.54 4.75
CA LEU A 423 -27.48 -2.24 3.33
C LEU A 423 -27.36 -3.56 2.57
N ASN A 424 -28.37 -3.90 1.77
CA ASN A 424 -28.27 -5.03 0.86
C ASN A 424 -27.38 -4.63 -0.33
N PHE A 425 -26.29 -5.36 -0.54
CA PHE A 425 -25.35 -5.11 -1.60
C PHE A 425 -25.16 -6.35 -2.46
N SER A 426 -25.37 -6.18 -3.76
CA SER A 426 -25.17 -7.24 -4.73
C SER A 426 -23.70 -7.41 -5.10
N GLY A 427 -22.81 -6.47 -4.79
CA GLY A 427 -21.44 -6.54 -5.33
C GLY A 427 -21.42 -6.41 -6.85
N CYS A 428 -22.46 -5.78 -7.41
CA CYS A 428 -22.81 -5.68 -8.83
C CYS A 428 -22.87 -7.04 -9.55
N LEU A 429 -23.44 -8.06 -8.87
CA LEU A 429 -23.84 -9.40 -9.37
C LEU A 429 -24.13 -9.39 -10.89
N PRO A 430 -23.97 -10.50 -11.62
CA PRO A 430 -22.98 -11.55 -11.47
C PRO A 430 -22.64 -12.18 -12.84
N LEU A 431 -22.15 -13.41 -12.75
CA LEU A 431 -22.45 -14.51 -13.66
C LEU A 431 -23.59 -15.41 -13.10
N PRO A 432 -24.31 -16.18 -13.95
CA PRO A 432 -23.76 -17.48 -14.31
C PRO A 432 -23.41 -17.57 -15.79
N ARG A 433 -22.31 -18.26 -16.06
CA ARG A 433 -21.88 -18.52 -17.42
C ARG A 433 -22.80 -19.69 -17.97
N GLU A 434 -23.54 -20.44 -17.13
CA GLU A 434 -24.03 -21.82 -17.41
C GLU A 434 -25.49 -21.91 -17.89
N ASP A 435 -26.23 -20.82 -17.74
CA ASP A 435 -27.69 -20.73 -17.92
C ASP A 435 -28.12 -19.96 -19.18
N GLY A 436 -27.18 -19.46 -19.97
CA GLY A 436 -27.45 -18.86 -21.29
C GLY A 436 -28.22 -17.54 -21.27
N ILE A 437 -28.38 -16.91 -20.09
CA ILE A 437 -29.04 -15.61 -19.93
C ILE A 437 -28.01 -14.50 -20.18
N SER A 438 -28.29 -13.59 -21.12
CA SER A 438 -27.34 -12.51 -21.45
C SER A 438 -27.10 -11.59 -20.24
N TYR A 439 -25.85 -11.18 -20.02
CA TYR A 439 -25.45 -10.19 -19.00
C TYR A 439 -26.31 -8.91 -19.01
N ALA A 440 -26.79 -8.48 -20.18
CA ALA A 440 -27.65 -7.32 -20.33
C ALA A 440 -28.98 -7.47 -19.57
N ALA A 441 -29.53 -8.68 -19.46
CA ALA A 441 -30.79 -8.96 -18.77
C ALA A 441 -30.64 -8.87 -17.23
N TYR A 442 -29.50 -9.31 -16.68
CA TYR A 442 -29.20 -9.14 -15.25
C TYR A 442 -28.97 -7.66 -14.88
N ARG A 443 -28.25 -6.92 -15.74
CA ARG A 443 -27.96 -5.50 -15.53
C ARG A 443 -29.22 -4.61 -15.52
N GLN A 444 -30.27 -4.95 -16.26
CA GLN A 444 -31.50 -4.15 -16.32
C GLN A 444 -32.23 -4.01 -14.98
N ASN A 445 -32.02 -4.94 -14.03
CA ASN A 445 -32.67 -4.92 -12.72
C ASN A 445 -31.74 -4.47 -11.58
N LEU A 446 -30.49 -4.12 -11.86
CA LEU A 446 -29.55 -3.62 -10.86
C LEU A 446 -29.69 -2.11 -10.70
N THR A 447 -29.83 -1.68 -9.45
CA THR A 447 -29.78 -0.25 -9.07
C THR A 447 -28.38 0.21 -8.67
N GLU A 448 -27.43 -0.73 -8.62
CA GLU A 448 -26.02 -0.52 -8.35
C GLU A 448 -25.27 -0.14 -9.64
N VAL A 449 -24.17 0.60 -9.51
CA VAL A 449 -23.41 1.12 -10.64
C VAL A 449 -22.00 0.55 -10.61
N GLY A 450 -21.58 -0.10 -11.68
CA GLY A 450 -20.21 -0.60 -11.81
C GLY A 450 -20.10 -1.97 -12.45
N HIS A 451 -19.03 -2.67 -12.09
CA HIS A 451 -18.65 -4.01 -12.56
C HIS A 451 -18.70 -5.01 -11.40
N PRO A 452 -18.94 -6.30 -11.67
CA PRO A 452 -19.01 -7.32 -10.62
C PRO A 452 -17.72 -7.38 -9.80
N VAL A 453 -17.83 -7.36 -8.48
CA VAL A 453 -16.70 -7.58 -7.57
C VAL A 453 -16.97 -8.85 -6.77
N ARG A 454 -16.06 -9.82 -6.85
CA ARG A 454 -16.15 -11.11 -6.15
C ARG A 454 -15.11 -11.25 -5.05
N TYR A 455 -13.93 -10.69 -5.26
CA TYR A 455 -12.85 -10.66 -4.29
C TYR A 455 -12.51 -9.21 -4.01
N LEU A 456 -12.89 -8.76 -2.81
CA LEU A 456 -12.65 -7.39 -2.35
C LEU A 456 -11.16 -7.04 -2.33
N GLU A 457 -10.85 -5.78 -2.62
CA GLU A 457 -9.57 -5.13 -2.36
C GLU A 457 -9.82 -4.02 -1.33
N HIS A 458 -10.28 -2.86 -1.79
CA HIS A 458 -10.69 -1.75 -0.93
C HIS A 458 -12.21 -1.70 -0.78
N VAL A 459 -12.68 -1.18 0.35
CA VAL A 459 -14.08 -0.77 0.54
C VAL A 459 -14.11 0.66 1.07
N GLN A 460 -14.91 1.53 0.47
CA GLN A 460 -15.18 2.87 0.97
C GLN A 460 -16.63 2.98 1.39
N LEU A 461 -16.88 3.39 2.62
CA LEU A 461 -18.20 3.75 3.11
C LEU A 461 -18.35 5.26 3.10
N TYR A 462 -19.46 5.73 2.56
CA TYR A 462 -19.88 7.11 2.67
C TYR A 462 -21.13 7.16 3.51
N ALA A 463 -21.14 8.04 4.52
CA ALA A 463 -22.29 8.27 5.38
C ALA A 463 -22.45 9.76 5.64
N ASP A 464 -23.58 10.33 5.22
CA ASP A 464 -23.86 11.76 5.42
C ASP A 464 -24.44 11.96 6.82
N ILE A 465 -23.58 12.39 7.74
CA ILE A 465 -23.88 12.56 9.16
C ILE A 465 -23.60 14.01 9.56
N ALA A 466 -24.60 14.66 10.14
CA ALA A 466 -24.42 15.92 10.86
C ALA A 466 -24.63 15.66 12.35
N TYR A 467 -23.64 15.91 13.20
CA TYR A 467 -23.73 15.74 14.64
C TYR A 467 -22.88 16.78 15.34
N GLN A 468 -23.46 17.56 16.25
CA GLN A 468 -22.79 18.71 16.89
C GLN A 468 -21.52 18.34 17.68
N ARG A 469 -21.32 17.05 17.98
CA ARG A 469 -20.25 16.50 18.81
C ARG A 469 -19.62 15.32 18.07
N ARG A 470 -19.11 15.61 16.86
CA ARG A 470 -18.64 14.62 15.87
C ARG A 470 -17.56 13.69 16.45
N GLY A 471 -16.72 14.19 17.36
CA GLY A 471 -15.69 13.40 18.05
C GLY A 471 -16.22 12.25 18.90
N LEU A 472 -17.49 12.26 19.33
CA LEU A 472 -18.09 11.11 20.02
C LEU A 472 -18.39 9.92 19.10
N LEU A 473 -18.51 10.16 17.80
CA LEU A 473 -19.02 9.16 16.88
C LEU A 473 -18.02 8.04 16.68
N GLN A 474 -18.52 6.82 16.70
CA GLN A 474 -17.86 5.65 16.17
C GLN A 474 -18.68 5.12 15.00
N ILE A 475 -17.99 4.79 13.91
CA ILE A 475 -18.60 4.20 12.72
C ILE A 475 -17.96 2.83 12.50
N THR A 476 -18.79 1.80 12.49
CA THR A 476 -18.37 0.41 12.33
C THR A 476 -19.08 -0.22 11.15
N LEU A 477 -18.33 -0.92 10.29
CA LEU A 477 -18.84 -1.68 9.16
C LEU A 477 -18.72 -3.17 9.47
N VAL A 478 -19.77 -3.93 9.19
CA VAL A 478 -19.76 -5.40 9.26
C VAL A 478 -20.03 -5.96 7.88
N SER A 479 -19.09 -6.77 7.36
CA SER A 479 -19.21 -7.42 6.05
C SER A 479 -20.29 -8.52 6.08
N PRO A 480 -20.82 -8.93 4.91
CA PRO A 480 -21.75 -10.05 4.81
C PRO A 480 -21.16 -11.37 5.35
N SER A 481 -19.83 -11.49 5.33
CA SER A 481 -19.11 -12.64 5.85
C SER A 481 -18.87 -12.57 7.38
N GLY A 482 -19.29 -11.48 8.03
CA GLY A 482 -19.27 -11.32 9.49
C GLY A 482 -18.05 -10.60 10.05
N THR A 483 -17.14 -10.10 9.20
CA THR A 483 -15.97 -9.35 9.66
C THR A 483 -16.38 -7.95 10.10
N GLU A 484 -16.03 -7.58 11.33
CA GLU A 484 -16.30 -6.26 11.91
C GLU A 484 -15.06 -5.36 11.83
N THR A 485 -15.26 -4.15 11.30
CA THR A 485 -14.23 -3.13 11.09
C THR A 485 -14.68 -1.81 11.67
N VAL A 486 -13.93 -1.27 12.62
CA VAL A 486 -14.09 0.14 13.04
C VAL A 486 -13.47 1.01 11.95
N LEU A 487 -14.32 1.76 11.24
CA LEU A 487 -13.88 2.66 10.17
C LEU A 487 -13.41 4.00 10.73
N GLN A 488 -14.17 4.54 11.68
CA GLN A 488 -13.85 5.78 12.38
C GLN A 488 -13.98 5.54 13.89
N PRO A 489 -12.88 5.52 14.65
CA PRO A 489 -12.95 5.52 16.10
C PRO A 489 -13.31 6.92 16.64
N PRO A 490 -13.76 7.02 17.90
CA PRO A 490 -13.97 8.31 18.55
C PRO A 490 -12.68 9.14 18.62
N ARG A 491 -12.81 10.46 18.49
CA ARG A 491 -11.69 11.42 18.56
C ARG A 491 -11.93 12.44 19.65
N VAL A 492 -11.13 12.35 20.72
CA VAL A 492 -11.30 13.16 21.93
C VAL A 492 -11.11 14.66 21.70
N ASN A 493 -10.25 15.04 20.75
CA ASN A 493 -10.00 16.46 20.44
C ASN A 493 -11.03 17.05 19.46
N ASP A 494 -11.55 16.26 18.51
CA ASP A 494 -12.63 16.67 17.60
C ASP A 494 -13.93 16.94 18.34
N GLU A 495 -14.08 16.36 19.53
CA GLU A 495 -15.27 16.52 20.35
C GLU A 495 -15.56 17.98 20.74
N HIS A 496 -14.53 18.83 20.72
CA HIS A 496 -14.62 20.24 21.06
C HIS A 496 -14.26 21.16 19.88
N SER A 497 -14.15 20.63 18.66
CA SER A 497 -13.74 21.42 17.50
C SER A 497 -14.82 22.37 16.98
N GLY A 498 -16.09 22.11 17.31
CA GLY A 498 -17.24 22.80 16.70
C GLY A 498 -17.59 22.29 15.30
N ASN A 499 -16.82 21.32 14.76
CA ASN A 499 -17.12 20.68 13.50
C ASN A 499 -18.30 19.71 13.65
N ILE A 500 -19.27 19.83 12.76
CA ILE A 500 -20.53 19.10 12.88
C ILE A 500 -20.78 18.09 11.77
N GLY A 501 -20.01 18.09 10.68
CA GLY A 501 -20.33 17.32 9.48
C GLY A 501 -19.31 16.25 9.15
N LEU A 502 -19.81 15.05 8.81
CA LEU A 502 -19.13 14.06 7.99
C LEU A 502 -19.99 13.91 6.74
N LEU A 503 -19.72 14.71 5.71
CA LEU A 503 -20.53 14.75 4.49
C LEU A 503 -19.69 14.26 3.33
N ARG A 504 -20.15 13.20 2.64
CA ARG A 504 -19.45 12.58 1.51
C ARG A 504 -17.98 12.22 1.79
N TRP A 505 -17.63 11.98 3.04
CA TRP A 505 -16.28 11.57 3.42
C TRP A 505 -16.08 10.08 3.15
N PRO A 506 -15.04 9.67 2.41
CA PRO A 506 -14.75 8.28 2.15
C PRO A 506 -14.07 7.62 3.36
N LEU A 507 -14.81 6.79 4.09
CA LEU A 507 -14.23 5.94 5.13
C LEU A 507 -13.72 4.63 4.51
N THR A 508 -12.41 4.55 4.31
CA THR A 508 -11.76 3.42 3.61
C THR A 508 -11.37 2.30 4.57
N THR A 509 -11.59 1.05 4.15
CA THR A 509 -10.98 -0.13 4.78
C THR A 509 -10.31 -1.07 3.78
N VAL A 510 -9.18 -1.63 4.22
CA VAL A 510 -8.48 -2.75 3.57
C VAL A 510 -8.62 -4.07 4.35
N GLN A 511 -9.23 -4.09 5.55
CA GLN A 511 -9.34 -5.29 6.39
C GLN A 511 -10.09 -6.44 5.71
N LEU A 512 -11.03 -6.10 4.83
CA LEU A 512 -11.95 -7.01 4.15
C LEU A 512 -11.36 -7.63 2.88
N TRP A 513 -10.07 -7.40 2.60
CA TRP A 513 -9.42 -7.85 1.37
C TRP A 513 -9.62 -9.35 1.17
N GLY A 514 -10.12 -9.69 -0.02
CA GLY A 514 -10.43 -11.01 -0.56
C GLY A 514 -11.76 -11.62 -0.12
N GLU A 515 -12.52 -10.96 0.75
CA GLU A 515 -13.89 -11.40 1.07
C GLU A 515 -14.85 -11.18 -0.11
N SER A 516 -15.98 -11.89 -0.09
CA SER A 516 -17.09 -11.63 -1.00
C SER A 516 -17.88 -10.42 -0.53
N PRO A 517 -18.19 -9.45 -1.42
CA PRO A 517 -19.03 -8.31 -1.05
C PRO A 517 -20.54 -8.60 -1.09
N LEU A 518 -20.94 -9.75 -1.65
CA LEU A 518 -22.34 -10.11 -1.85
C LEU A 518 -23.04 -10.37 -0.51
N GLY A 519 -24.11 -9.62 -0.24
CA GLY A 519 -25.03 -9.85 0.85
C GLY A 519 -25.36 -8.60 1.65
N ILE A 520 -25.75 -8.79 2.91
CA ILE A 520 -26.19 -7.70 3.79
C ILE A 520 -25.01 -7.17 4.58
N TRP A 521 -24.70 -5.89 4.36
CA TRP A 521 -23.76 -5.12 5.14
C TRP A 521 -24.47 -4.43 6.30
N HIS A 522 -23.83 -4.37 7.46
CA HIS A 522 -24.35 -3.61 8.59
C HIS A 522 -23.45 -2.41 8.88
N VAL A 523 -24.02 -1.22 8.79
CA VAL A 523 -23.36 0.04 9.16
C VAL A 523 -23.87 0.44 10.54
N ARG A 524 -22.99 0.47 11.53
CA ARG A 524 -23.30 0.87 12.90
C ARG A 524 -22.77 2.26 13.17
N LEU A 525 -23.62 3.10 13.75
CA LEU A 525 -23.31 4.46 14.20
C LEU A 525 -23.66 4.57 15.68
N ASP A 526 -22.67 4.83 16.53
CA ASP A 526 -22.87 4.99 17.97
C ASP A 526 -22.09 6.18 18.54
N ASN A 527 -22.54 6.70 19.68
CA ASN A 527 -21.84 7.73 20.45
C ASN A 527 -21.41 7.26 21.84
N ARG A 528 -21.59 5.96 22.14
CA ARG A 528 -21.42 5.42 23.50
C ARG A 528 -19.96 5.22 23.82
N VAL A 529 -19.18 4.73 22.85
CA VAL A 529 -17.74 4.51 23.04
C VAL A 529 -17.05 5.85 23.28
N GLY A 530 -17.28 6.83 22.40
CA GLY A 530 -16.72 8.17 22.55
C GLY A 530 -17.10 8.83 23.88
N TYR A 531 -18.39 8.78 24.26
CA TYR A 531 -18.85 9.36 25.53
C TYR A 531 -18.22 8.72 26.77
N ASN A 532 -17.92 7.41 26.71
CA ASN A 532 -17.26 6.71 27.80
C ASN A 532 -15.76 7.03 27.87
N MET A 533 -15.12 7.30 26.74
CA MET A 533 -13.72 7.74 26.66
C MET A 533 -13.53 9.19 27.10
N THR A 534 -14.53 10.06 26.95
CA THR A 534 -14.46 11.46 27.37
C THR A 534 -14.28 11.56 28.89
N PRO A 535 -13.28 12.32 29.38
CA PRO A 535 -13.08 12.57 30.81
C PRO A 535 -14.34 13.15 31.46
N SER A 536 -14.64 12.76 32.70
CA SER A 536 -15.88 13.16 33.41
C SER A 536 -16.12 14.68 33.44
N TRP A 537 -15.06 15.49 33.47
CA TRP A 537 -15.13 16.95 33.49
C TRP A 537 -15.36 17.59 32.11
N GLN A 538 -15.24 16.81 31.02
CA GLN A 538 -15.50 17.23 29.63
C GLN A 538 -16.78 16.62 29.04
N LYS A 539 -17.44 15.69 29.75
CA LYS A 539 -18.63 14.99 29.26
C LYS A 539 -19.76 15.97 28.96
N PRO A 540 -20.32 15.97 27.74
CA PRO A 540 -21.45 16.83 27.41
C PRO A 540 -22.78 16.27 27.92
N SER A 541 -23.79 17.15 28.04
CA SER A 541 -25.18 16.71 28.21
C SER A 541 -25.73 16.20 26.89
N LEU A 542 -25.82 14.88 26.71
CA LEU A 542 -26.25 14.27 25.45
C LEU A 542 -27.66 14.69 25.01
N ASP A 543 -28.54 15.03 25.95
CA ASP A 543 -29.91 15.48 25.66
C ASP A 543 -29.98 16.87 25.02
N GLN A 544 -28.88 17.63 25.05
CA GLN A 544 -28.75 18.95 24.42
C GLN A 544 -28.09 18.89 23.05
N ILE A 545 -27.49 17.74 22.69
CA ILE A 545 -26.82 17.53 21.42
C ILE A 545 -27.86 17.11 20.38
N ARG A 546 -27.70 17.60 19.16
CA ARG A 546 -28.53 17.27 18.01
C ARG A 546 -27.67 16.79 16.87
N GLY A 547 -28.23 15.87 16.11
CA GLY A 547 -27.73 15.52 14.79
C GLY A 547 -28.70 14.69 13.98
N PHE A 548 -28.25 14.30 12.81
CA PHE A 548 -29.03 13.62 11.81
C PHE A 548 -28.10 12.78 10.93
N TRP A 549 -28.51 11.54 10.68
CA TRP A 549 -27.90 10.65 9.71
C TRP A 549 -28.84 10.50 8.51
N SER A 550 -28.42 11.05 7.38
CA SER A 550 -29.27 11.21 6.20
C SER A 550 -29.19 9.98 5.30
N ASN A 551 -27.97 9.63 4.87
CA ASN A 551 -27.75 8.71 3.76
C ASN A 551 -26.54 7.82 4.05
N VAL A 552 -26.49 6.68 3.37
CA VAL A 552 -25.32 5.79 3.39
C VAL A 552 -25.18 5.02 2.08
N TRP A 553 -23.97 4.86 1.58
CA TRP A 553 -23.66 3.97 0.46
C TRP A 553 -22.22 3.47 0.57
N LEU A 554 -21.92 2.39 -0.15
CA LEU A 554 -20.57 1.84 -0.19
C LEU A 554 -20.06 1.74 -1.63
N VAL A 555 -18.75 1.77 -1.77
CA VAL A 555 -18.02 1.49 -3.00
C VAL A 555 -17.07 0.34 -2.71
N ALA A 556 -17.25 -0.76 -3.41
CA ALA A 556 -16.39 -1.93 -3.35
C ALA A 556 -15.45 -1.94 -4.55
N TYR A 557 -14.17 -2.13 -4.28
CA TYR A 557 -13.11 -2.30 -5.27
C TYR A 557 -12.66 -3.75 -5.24
N GLY A 558 -12.26 -4.31 -6.38
CA GLY A 558 -11.67 -5.63 -6.40
C GLY A 558 -11.69 -6.30 -7.77
N THR A 559 -11.91 -7.61 -7.78
CA THR A 559 -11.84 -8.43 -9.00
C THR A 559 -13.02 -9.39 -9.06
N ASP A 560 -13.47 -9.71 -10.28
CA ASP A 560 -14.49 -10.75 -10.51
C ASP A 560 -13.87 -12.17 -10.60
N GLU A 561 -12.57 -12.24 -10.89
CA GLU A 561 -11.79 -13.47 -10.96
C GLU A 561 -10.88 -13.63 -9.73
N PHE A 562 -10.53 -14.88 -9.40
CA PHE A 562 -9.61 -15.14 -8.31
C PHE A 562 -8.23 -14.49 -8.57
N PRO A 563 -7.70 -13.68 -7.64
CA PRO A 563 -6.59 -12.77 -7.93
C PRO A 563 -5.19 -13.40 -7.95
N ILE A 564 -4.94 -14.49 -7.21
CA ILE A 564 -3.58 -15.02 -7.03
C ILE A 564 -3.21 -15.97 -8.17
N ARG A 565 -2.17 -15.61 -8.94
CA ARG A 565 -1.64 -16.40 -10.06
C ARG A 565 -0.12 -16.42 -10.05
N LEU A 566 0.45 -17.62 -9.92
CA LEU A 566 1.90 -17.78 -9.75
C LEU A 566 2.53 -18.60 -10.87
N ARG A 567 3.77 -18.25 -11.22
CA ARG A 567 4.68 -19.01 -12.09
C ARG A 567 5.34 -20.15 -11.30
N PRO A 568 5.84 -21.18 -11.98
CA PRO A 568 6.66 -22.21 -11.34
C PRO A 568 7.89 -21.60 -10.65
N PRO A 569 8.21 -22.01 -9.40
CA PRO A 569 9.39 -21.51 -8.72
C PRO A 569 10.69 -21.76 -9.47
N ASN A 570 11.63 -20.82 -9.38
CA ASN A 570 12.97 -20.99 -9.91
C ASN A 570 13.67 -22.19 -9.22
N PRO A 571 14.03 -23.26 -9.96
CA PRO A 571 14.65 -24.44 -9.37
C PRO A 571 15.99 -24.18 -8.68
N SER A 572 16.71 -23.12 -9.08
CA SER A 572 18.00 -22.76 -8.49
C SER A 572 17.87 -22.04 -7.14
N ARG A 573 16.70 -21.44 -6.85
CA ARG A 573 16.44 -20.70 -5.60
C ARG A 573 14.98 -20.80 -5.15
N PRO A 574 14.46 -22.01 -4.87
CA PRO A 574 13.06 -22.18 -4.52
C PRO A 574 12.71 -21.44 -3.22
N PRO A 575 11.46 -20.95 -3.09
CA PRO A 575 11.01 -20.33 -1.85
C PRO A 575 10.97 -21.36 -0.71
N PRO A 576 11.14 -20.94 0.56
CA PRO A 576 11.08 -21.84 1.71
C PRO A 576 9.76 -22.60 1.77
N GLN A 577 9.81 -23.94 1.82
CA GLN A 577 8.63 -24.80 1.71
C GLN A 577 7.58 -24.53 2.80
N ALA A 578 8.00 -24.33 4.04
CA ALA A 578 7.09 -24.12 5.17
C ALA A 578 6.19 -22.89 4.99
N TRP A 579 6.73 -21.81 4.41
CA TRP A 579 5.96 -20.59 4.13
C TRP A 579 5.23 -20.68 2.78
N PHE A 580 5.87 -21.24 1.74
CA PHE A 580 5.31 -21.27 0.39
C PHE A 580 4.20 -22.31 0.19
N ALA A 581 4.06 -23.29 1.09
CA ALA A 581 3.06 -24.35 0.97
C ALA A 581 1.65 -23.82 0.71
N GLN A 582 1.24 -22.73 1.36
CA GLN A 582 -0.08 -22.10 1.17
C GLN A 582 -0.30 -21.52 -0.23
N PHE A 583 0.79 -21.16 -0.92
CA PHE A 583 0.77 -20.57 -2.26
C PHE A 583 0.96 -21.60 -3.38
N SER A 584 1.48 -22.79 -3.05
CA SER A 584 1.80 -23.84 -4.04
C SER A 584 0.61 -24.25 -4.91
N LYS A 585 -0.62 -24.20 -4.36
CA LYS A 585 -1.87 -24.49 -5.08
C LYS A 585 -2.23 -23.47 -6.17
N TYR A 586 -1.58 -22.30 -6.18
CA TYR A 586 -1.79 -21.24 -7.18
C TYR A 586 -0.69 -21.20 -8.24
N VAL A 587 0.24 -22.16 -8.21
CA VAL A 587 1.31 -22.29 -9.20
C VAL A 587 0.75 -22.95 -10.45
N VAL A 588 0.88 -22.25 -11.57
CA VAL A 588 0.39 -22.68 -12.87
C VAL A 588 1.55 -22.73 -13.86
N ASP A 589 1.63 -23.80 -14.65
CA ASP A 589 2.66 -23.99 -15.68
C ASP A 589 2.52 -22.97 -16.83
N ASP A 590 3.66 -22.51 -17.38
CA ASP A 590 3.69 -21.54 -18.49
C ASP A 590 3.10 -22.07 -19.82
N SER A 591 3.01 -23.38 -20.00
CA SER A 591 2.34 -23.96 -21.17
C SER A 591 0.84 -24.12 -20.98
N LYS A 592 0.33 -23.91 -19.75
CA LYS A 592 -1.06 -24.13 -19.37
C LYS A 592 -1.71 -22.91 -18.74
N TRP A 593 -1.02 -21.77 -18.67
CA TRP A 593 -1.58 -20.59 -17.98
C TRP A 593 -2.82 -20.03 -18.67
N TYR A 594 -2.93 -20.21 -19.99
CA TYR A 594 -4.15 -19.91 -20.76
C TYR A 594 -5.25 -20.98 -20.60
N GLU A 595 -4.94 -22.16 -20.05
CA GLU A 595 -5.92 -23.24 -19.79
C GLU A 595 -6.49 -23.18 -18.36
N VAL A 596 -5.92 -22.35 -17.47
CA VAL A 596 -6.42 -22.16 -16.10
C VAL A 596 -7.63 -21.23 -16.01
N TYR A 597 -8.24 -20.94 -17.16
CA TYR A 597 -9.58 -20.33 -17.23
C TYR A 597 -10.72 -21.35 -17.22
N SER A 598 -10.45 -22.63 -16.95
CA SER A 598 -11.49 -23.67 -16.96
C SER A 598 -11.32 -24.86 -16.02
N VAL A 599 -10.19 -25.05 -15.32
CA VAL A 599 -10.02 -26.22 -14.43
C VAL A 599 -9.30 -25.84 -13.13
N GLY A 600 -10.06 -25.18 -12.27
CA GLY A 600 -9.73 -24.87 -10.88
C GLY A 600 -10.99 -24.53 -10.10
N ALA A 601 -12.10 -25.17 -10.47
CA ALA A 601 -13.31 -25.17 -9.70
C ALA A 601 -12.98 -25.58 -8.26
N LEU A 602 -13.30 -24.70 -7.30
CA LEU A 602 -14.20 -25.19 -6.28
C LEU A 602 -15.45 -25.64 -7.04
N ASP A 603 -15.69 -26.95 -7.00
CA ASP A 603 -16.92 -27.64 -7.38
C ASP A 603 -17.96 -26.86 -8.23
N PRO A 604 -18.20 -27.27 -9.49
CA PRO A 604 -19.33 -26.83 -10.28
C PRO A 604 -20.67 -27.52 -9.91
N ALA A 605 -20.95 -27.76 -8.63
CA ALA A 605 -22.30 -27.46 -8.11
C ALA A 605 -22.63 -25.95 -8.21
N GLN A 606 -21.64 -25.11 -8.55
CA GLN A 606 -21.80 -23.67 -8.78
C GLN A 606 -21.00 -23.16 -10.02
N ILE A 607 -21.49 -23.45 -11.24
CA ILE A 607 -21.53 -22.55 -12.43
C ILE A 607 -20.35 -22.54 -13.46
N ASN A 608 -20.55 -23.10 -14.68
CA ASN A 608 -19.79 -22.95 -15.97
C ASN A 608 -20.31 -21.81 -16.89
N VAL A 609 -19.78 -21.73 -18.16
CA VAL A 609 -20.20 -21.31 -19.57
C VAL A 609 -19.97 -19.88 -20.24
N SER A 610 -18.82 -19.75 -20.94
CA SER A 610 -18.52 -19.03 -22.21
C SER A 610 -19.07 -17.64 -22.67
N GLU A 611 -18.10 -16.77 -23.07
CA GLU A 611 -17.97 -15.86 -24.26
C GLU A 611 -18.96 -14.66 -24.47
N ALA A 612 -18.57 -13.37 -24.27
CA ALA A 612 -17.80 -12.37 -25.08
C ALA A 612 -18.66 -11.64 -26.18
N VAL A 613 -18.78 -10.29 -26.35
CA VAL A 613 -17.80 -9.20 -26.65
C VAL A 613 -18.48 -7.77 -26.62
N ASP A 614 -17.70 -6.72 -26.27
CA ASP A 614 -17.71 -5.26 -26.61
C ASP A 614 -18.58 -4.11 -25.97
N ILE A 615 -17.81 -3.15 -25.38
CA ILE A 615 -17.77 -1.66 -25.46
C ILE A 615 -18.57 -0.73 -24.49
N LEU A 616 -17.78 0.12 -23.80
CA LEU A 616 -17.96 1.41 -23.04
C LEU A 616 -18.94 2.45 -23.65
N PRO A 617 -19.48 3.51 -22.96
CA PRO A 617 -18.70 4.55 -22.24
C PRO A 617 -19.36 5.50 -21.16
N HIS A 618 -18.48 6.28 -20.51
CA HIS A 618 -18.52 7.69 -20.02
C HIS A 618 -19.67 8.31 -19.19
N ARG A 619 -19.26 8.99 -18.09
CA ARG A 619 -19.68 10.32 -17.53
C ARG A 619 -20.13 10.31 -16.06
N VAL A 620 -19.22 10.61 -15.13
CA VAL A 620 -19.58 11.25 -13.84
C VAL A 620 -18.43 12.16 -13.38
N GLY A 621 -18.40 13.40 -13.86
CA GLY A 621 -17.33 14.38 -13.56
C GLY A 621 -17.79 15.69 -12.91
N CYS A 622 -19.07 15.85 -12.53
CA CYS A 622 -19.60 17.17 -12.15
C CYS A 622 -20.10 17.35 -10.70
N ALA A 623 -19.93 16.37 -9.81
CA ALA A 623 -20.55 16.44 -8.47
C ALA A 623 -19.68 17.06 -7.35
N TRP A 624 -18.41 17.39 -7.63
CA TRP A 624 -17.45 17.88 -6.63
C TRP A 624 -17.56 19.39 -6.32
N LEU A 625 -18.14 20.19 -7.22
CA LEU A 625 -18.10 21.67 -7.16
C LEU A 625 -18.98 22.34 -6.10
N LEU A 626 -19.98 21.66 -5.53
CA LEU A 626 -20.94 22.31 -4.61
C LEU A 626 -20.65 22.12 -3.12
N ALA A 627 -19.72 21.23 -2.75
CA ALA A 627 -19.42 20.96 -1.33
C ALA A 627 -18.34 21.89 -0.76
N HIS A 628 -17.40 22.38 -1.58
CA HIS A 628 -16.23 23.12 -1.12
C HIS A 628 -16.55 24.58 -0.72
N GLU A 629 -17.61 25.19 -1.26
CA GLU A 629 -17.97 26.59 -0.95
C GLU A 629 -18.72 26.76 0.39
N VAL A 630 -19.18 25.69 1.03
CA VAL A 630 -19.99 25.79 2.26
C VAL A 630 -19.15 25.71 3.54
N GLN A 631 -17.91 25.21 3.49
CA GLN A 631 -17.08 25.01 4.70
C GLN A 631 -16.34 26.26 5.21
N HIS A 632 -16.24 27.35 4.42
CA HIS A 632 -15.42 28.52 4.79
C HIS A 632 -16.16 29.85 5.01
N ARG A 633 -17.46 29.85 5.29
CA ARG A 633 -18.16 31.07 5.72
C ARG A 633 -18.68 30.98 7.16
N THR A 634 -17.82 31.36 8.09
CA THR A 634 -18.21 31.81 9.43
C THR A 634 -18.93 33.15 9.29
N VAL A 635 -20.26 33.14 9.18
CA VAL A 635 -21.07 34.37 9.29
C VAL A 635 -21.78 34.33 10.63
N HIS A 636 -21.36 35.22 11.54
CA HIS A 636 -22.11 35.54 12.75
C HIS A 636 -23.45 36.17 12.34
N PHE A 637 -24.56 35.55 12.72
CA PHE A 637 -25.87 36.19 12.74
C PHE A 637 -26.39 36.24 14.18
N GLU A 638 -26.48 37.45 14.72
CA GLU A 638 -27.33 37.75 15.86
C GLU A 638 -28.77 38.01 15.38
N SER A 639 -29.72 37.41 16.11
CA SER A 639 -31.16 37.73 16.20
C SER A 639 -32.15 37.12 15.18
N PRO A 640 -33.36 36.70 15.63
CA PRO A 640 -34.22 35.78 14.90
C PRO A 640 -35.45 36.48 14.30
N SER A 641 -35.73 36.26 13.02
CA SER A 641 -37.09 36.14 12.44
C SER A 641 -37.04 36.22 10.92
N LEU A 642 -37.38 35.12 10.22
CA LEU A 642 -38.38 35.12 9.16
C LEU A 642 -38.56 33.70 8.59
N LEU A 643 -39.79 33.21 8.70
CA LEU A 643 -40.36 32.22 7.77
C LEU A 643 -40.37 32.84 6.36
N ILE A 644 -40.05 32.08 5.30
CA ILE A 644 -40.83 31.98 4.05
C ILE A 644 -40.20 30.95 3.10
N ARG A 645 -41.11 30.27 2.40
CA ARG A 645 -40.98 29.16 1.45
C ARG A 645 -40.08 29.47 0.24
N LEU A 646 -39.31 28.48 -0.20
CA LEU A 646 -38.66 28.46 -1.50
C LEU A 646 -39.62 27.92 -2.57
N THR A 647 -39.93 28.77 -3.56
CA THR A 647 -40.47 28.38 -4.85
C THR A 647 -39.72 29.15 -5.94
N GLY A 648 -39.23 28.43 -6.95
CA GLY A 648 -39.22 28.93 -8.33
C GLY A 648 -37.95 29.64 -8.81
N ILE A 649 -37.21 28.92 -9.66
CA ILE A 649 -36.21 29.40 -10.61
C ILE A 649 -36.80 30.46 -11.56
N SER A 650 -36.11 31.58 -11.80
CA SER A 650 -35.74 32.06 -13.16
C SER A 650 -35.05 33.43 -13.17
N ARG A 651 -34.00 33.52 -14.00
CA ARG A 651 -33.46 34.69 -14.74
C ARG A 651 -33.09 35.97 -13.95
N ILE A 652 -31.84 36.42 -14.10
CA ILE A 652 -31.45 37.51 -15.01
C ILE A 652 -29.92 37.68 -14.94
N ALA A 653 -29.27 37.60 -16.10
CA ALA A 653 -27.93 38.13 -16.34
C ALA A 653 -28.10 39.49 -17.03
N THR A 654 -27.49 40.53 -16.47
CA THR A 654 -26.92 41.76 -17.09
C THR A 654 -27.07 42.92 -16.12
N GLU A 655 -25.96 43.38 -15.53
CA GLU A 655 -25.49 44.77 -15.59
C GLU A 655 -24.18 44.90 -14.81
N LEU A 656 -23.11 45.12 -15.59
CA LEU A 656 -21.81 45.57 -15.14
C LEU A 656 -21.79 47.10 -15.13
N GLU A 657 -20.83 47.65 -14.38
CA GLU A 657 -20.35 49.05 -14.36
C GLU A 657 -21.02 50.00 -13.37
N SER A 658 -20.44 50.09 -12.16
CA SER A 658 -19.76 51.32 -11.72
C SER A 658 -19.22 51.15 -10.29
N ASN A 659 -17.88 51.08 -10.14
CA ASN A 659 -17.09 51.96 -9.27
C ASN A 659 -15.71 51.35 -8.99
N ARG A 660 -14.69 52.02 -9.55
CA ARG A 660 -13.28 51.87 -9.20
C ARG A 660 -13.01 52.61 -7.89
N VAL A 661 -12.45 51.94 -6.90
CA VAL A 661 -11.54 52.52 -5.91
C VAL A 661 -10.36 51.58 -5.77
N ALA A 662 -9.17 52.13 -5.97
CA ALA A 662 -7.90 51.43 -6.02
C ALA A 662 -7.42 51.03 -4.62
N TYR A 663 -7.02 49.78 -4.47
CA TYR A 663 -5.99 49.35 -3.53
C TYR A 663 -5.09 48.33 -4.26
N GLU A 664 -3.78 48.60 -4.24
CA GLU A 664 -2.74 47.74 -4.76
C GLU A 664 -2.76 46.40 -4.03
N ALA A 665 -3.08 45.32 -4.75
CA ALA A 665 -2.87 43.95 -4.32
C ALA A 665 -2.48 43.12 -5.54
N VAL A 666 -1.38 42.38 -5.39
CA VAL A 666 -0.83 41.41 -6.33
C VAL A 666 -1.95 40.49 -6.83
N THR A 667 -2.26 40.57 -8.12
CA THR A 667 -3.33 39.80 -8.76
C THR A 667 -2.78 38.46 -9.25
N TRP A 668 -2.96 37.41 -8.46
CA TRP A 668 -3.04 36.04 -9.00
C TRP A 668 -4.47 35.82 -9.44
N VAL A 669 -4.70 35.82 -10.75
CA VAL A 669 -6.01 35.52 -11.36
C VAL A 669 -6.13 34.00 -11.49
N ASN A 670 -6.92 33.39 -10.61
CA ASN A 670 -7.49 32.07 -10.80
C ASN A 670 -8.81 32.22 -11.56
N TYR A 671 -8.99 31.55 -12.72
CA TYR A 671 -10.18 30.74 -13.10
C TYR A 671 -10.08 30.15 -14.53
N LEU A 672 -10.20 28.81 -14.57
CA LEU A 672 -10.90 27.88 -15.50
C LEU A 672 -10.51 27.62 -16.99
N ILE A 673 -10.19 26.32 -17.22
CA ILE A 673 -10.64 25.32 -18.23
C ILE A 673 -10.80 25.72 -19.70
N LEU A 674 -10.01 25.06 -20.56
CA LEU A 674 -10.46 24.45 -21.81
C LEU A 674 -9.77 23.10 -22.02
N ASP A 675 -10.58 22.07 -22.26
CA ASP A 675 -10.24 20.79 -22.90
C ASP A 675 -9.89 21.06 -24.37
N PRO A 676 -8.69 20.72 -24.86
CA PRO A 676 -8.47 20.50 -26.26
C PRO A 676 -8.24 19.01 -26.48
N ALA A 677 -9.26 18.34 -27.01
CA ALA A 677 -9.05 17.13 -27.77
C ALA A 677 -7.96 17.37 -28.83
N MET A 678 -6.80 16.72 -28.67
CA MET A 678 -5.90 16.26 -29.73
C MET A 678 -5.20 14.98 -29.29
#